data_AF-A0A6V7KSJ1-F1
#
_entry.id   AF-A0A6V7KSJ1-F1
#
_cell.length_a   1.000
_cell.length_b   1.000
_cell.length_c   1.000
_cell.angle_alpha   90.00
_cell.angle_beta   90.00
_cell.angle_gamma   90.00
#
_symmetry.space_group_name_H-M   'P 1'
#
loop_
_entity.id
_entity.type
_entity.pdbx_description
1 polymer ?
#
loop_
_entity_poly.entity_id
_entity_poly.type
_entity_poly.pdbx_seq_one_letter_code
_entity_poly.pdbx_strand_id
1 'polypeptide(L)'
;ATQRLTQKRNIEILGFENEVVTPRKKKLLNIIHQHHLDQQKTTLARADSTAKLTNVKELFGELLGKIELPALRQLLNGYLRNHNRQRNGKRWTLEDKLIAVSIYKRGPTAYNYIQELLPLPDVRTLRTFLKDIHMEVGINFIEKIKATVDTMDDLDKYCILTFDEIALKKRLIYNEVAGSITGFVDFGDNSRTGEIADHALVFMIQGLNTNYKQPLAYYFCKGTTASTQLQMLIEKVIEAIDETGLMVKALVCDQGPTNQGAITKLTKKGPNEQPGAYFMWRGRKIYTIFDLPHLFKCIRNNFMGNWEDWVRKYSKSKFEYPGHKIIWNGQTANYSDVIQLLKRQMQVGMIDEKLTEAHVFPGNKEKMRVKHATQLLSHHTAQILRLVSMAGDKENKDFLMTAAVIQDLNDLFDSLNGPKRNDANSKIKNPTPGSEHIEKWAFFRKMAREMKFINTEGKIMNVPCQRNLITSLSAMQDFWQELQKIGFQTLVLRNINQDPLENLFGLIRQNCGANSNPTCLHFETALKSVLISHFFEPHSAGANCEADSATMLIKIESFLQSTKGEELSLDENIDSSSDCVAEQNDCPDSPPVLHLEDDRNEDFLLDMVEPTKNNLGEDHQDDLMEKIAKSIKTNCDECLRCLFESSDGDKDLFETDHHEWQHSQNFLKMVHSAQSTFVTLIIPLIHSSGLKQIACETLSINCETHWLTCPLHSASIIETIIHTIVKTMILGQCRKINREFALAESKSASAKKISQQAGTA
;
A
#
# COMPACT_ATOMS: atom_id res chain seq x y z
N ALA A 1 53.98 0.49 63.56
CA ALA A 1 54.86 0.83 62.42
C ALA A 1 54.04 1.13 61.14
N THR A 2 53.03 0.32 60.83
CA THR A 2 52.20 0.41 59.60
C THR A 2 51.45 1.75 59.44
N GLN A 3 50.86 2.32 60.50
CA GLN A 3 50.17 3.63 60.44
C GLN A 3 51.10 4.82 60.16
N ARG A 4 52.36 4.77 60.59
CA ARG A 4 53.34 5.83 60.27
C ARG A 4 53.79 5.76 58.81
N LEU A 5 53.86 4.56 58.24
CA LEU A 5 54.14 4.33 56.82
C LEU A 5 53.00 4.83 55.93
N THR A 6 51.73 4.61 56.32
CA THR A 6 50.58 5.14 55.56
C THR A 6 50.49 6.66 55.61
N GLN A 7 50.78 7.27 56.77
CA GLN A 7 50.82 8.74 56.86
C GLN A 7 51.94 9.34 56.02
N LYS A 8 53.13 8.73 56.00
CA LYS A 8 54.26 9.24 55.21
C LYS A 8 53.99 9.17 53.71
N ARG A 9 53.44 8.05 53.24
CA ARG A 9 53.06 7.85 51.83
C ARG A 9 51.95 8.79 51.36
N ASN A 10 50.98 9.09 52.24
CA ASN A 10 49.91 10.04 51.93
C ASN A 10 50.37 11.50 51.92
N ILE A 11 51.42 11.83 52.68
CA ILE A 11 52.03 13.17 52.68
C ILE A 11 52.89 13.37 51.41
N GLU A 12 53.60 12.33 50.96
CA GLU A 12 54.39 12.33 49.71
C GLU A 12 53.50 12.49 48.46
N ILE A 13 52.36 11.79 48.38
CA ILE A 13 51.42 11.88 47.23
C ILE A 13 50.82 13.30 47.09
N LEU A 14 50.73 14.07 48.17
CA LEU A 14 50.08 15.38 48.21
C LEU A 14 51.06 16.57 48.30
N GLY A 15 52.38 16.33 48.24
CA GLY A 15 53.40 17.38 48.13
C GLY A 15 53.67 18.22 49.39
N PHE A 16 53.31 17.73 50.59
CA PHE A 16 53.50 18.47 51.84
C PHE A 16 54.75 18.00 52.62
N GLU A 17 55.95 18.17 52.06
CA GLU A 17 57.14 17.60 52.70
C GLU A 17 57.63 18.32 53.98
N ASN A 18 57.18 19.52 54.34
CA ASN A 18 57.71 20.24 55.52
C ASN A 18 56.74 21.18 56.25
N GLU A 19 55.50 20.76 56.55
CA GLU A 19 54.60 21.53 57.46
C GLU A 19 54.02 20.69 58.60
N VAL A 20 54.00 21.27 59.80
CA VAL A 20 53.42 20.68 61.01
C VAL A 20 51.91 20.46 60.80
N VAL A 21 51.51 19.19 60.68
CA VAL A 21 50.12 18.80 60.43
C VAL A 21 49.27 19.07 61.67
N THR A 22 48.42 20.10 61.60
CA THR A 22 47.45 20.41 62.67
C THR A 22 46.39 19.30 62.81
N PRO A 23 45.78 19.12 64.00
CA PRO A 23 44.76 18.09 64.24
C PRO A 23 43.59 18.14 63.23
N ARG A 24 43.27 19.35 62.74
CA ARG A 24 42.22 19.59 61.73
C ARG A 24 42.61 19.06 60.34
N LYS A 25 43.86 19.27 59.89
CA LYS A 25 44.39 18.71 58.63
C LYS A 25 44.41 17.16 58.68
N LYS A 26 44.76 16.58 59.84
CA LYS A 26 44.74 15.11 60.04
C LYS A 26 43.34 14.50 59.96
N LYS A 27 42.32 15.20 60.48
CA LYS A 27 40.91 14.76 60.35
C LYS A 27 40.43 14.81 58.91
N LEU A 28 40.81 15.83 58.15
CA LEU A 28 40.46 15.97 56.73
C LEU A 28 41.11 14.87 55.87
N LEU A 29 42.39 14.55 56.11
CA LEU A 29 43.09 13.45 55.43
C LEU A 29 42.43 12.09 55.67
N ASN A 30 41.92 11.84 56.88
CA ASN A 30 41.21 10.60 57.18
C ASN A 30 39.85 10.51 56.45
N ILE A 31 39.14 11.64 56.30
CA ILE A 31 37.88 11.70 55.55
C ILE A 31 38.13 11.41 54.06
N ILE A 32 39.15 12.03 53.47
CA ILE A 32 39.53 11.80 52.07
C ILE A 32 39.94 10.33 51.86
N HIS A 33 40.69 9.74 52.79
CA HIS A 33 41.08 8.34 52.71
C HIS A 33 39.87 7.38 52.78
N GLN A 34 38.89 7.65 53.65
CA GLN A 34 37.64 6.87 53.70
C GLN A 34 36.86 6.98 52.39
N HIS A 35 36.76 8.19 51.83
CA HIS A 35 36.10 8.40 50.53
C HIS A 35 36.77 7.61 49.40
N HIS A 36 38.10 7.51 49.42
CA HIS A 36 38.86 6.76 48.42
C HIS A 36 38.67 5.23 48.56
N LEU A 37 38.58 4.74 49.81
CA LEU A 37 38.28 3.34 50.10
C LEU A 37 36.85 2.96 49.68
N ASP A 38 35.87 3.84 49.92
CA ASP A 38 34.49 3.62 49.50
C ASP A 38 34.32 3.66 47.98
N GLN A 39 35.08 4.52 47.28
CA GLN A 39 35.18 4.49 45.82
C GLN A 39 35.74 3.16 45.32
N GLN A 40 36.85 2.65 45.89
CA GLN A 40 37.40 1.35 45.47
C GLN A 40 36.42 0.19 45.69
N LYS A 41 35.70 0.17 46.82
CA LYS A 41 34.67 -0.86 47.08
C LYS A 41 33.53 -0.82 46.07
N THR A 42 33.08 0.38 45.67
CA THR A 42 32.04 0.52 44.65
C THR A 42 32.55 0.10 43.27
N THR A 43 33.81 0.38 42.92
CA THR A 43 34.42 -0.11 41.66
C THR A 43 34.51 -1.64 41.62
N LEU A 44 34.94 -2.27 42.72
CA LEU A 44 35.02 -3.74 42.85
C LEU A 44 33.63 -4.40 42.76
N ALA A 45 32.63 -3.85 43.46
CA ALA A 45 31.25 -4.35 43.38
C ALA A 45 30.66 -4.21 41.96
N ARG A 46 30.99 -3.13 41.25
CA ARG A 46 30.63 -2.95 39.82
C ARG A 46 31.34 -3.96 38.93
N ALA A 47 32.60 -4.27 39.17
CA ALA A 47 33.38 -5.27 38.43
C ALA A 47 32.82 -6.70 38.62
N ASP A 48 32.48 -7.08 39.85
CA ASP A 48 31.86 -8.38 40.16
C ASP A 48 30.45 -8.51 39.55
N SER A 49 29.67 -7.44 39.57
CA SER A 49 28.34 -7.41 38.96
C SER A 49 28.42 -7.51 37.44
N THR A 50 29.41 -6.85 36.82
CA THR A 50 29.65 -6.96 35.37
C THR A 50 30.09 -8.35 34.98
N ALA A 51 31.00 -9.00 35.72
CA ALA A 51 31.41 -10.38 35.45
C ALA A 51 30.25 -11.39 35.52
N LYS A 52 29.35 -11.25 36.50
CA LYS A 52 28.13 -12.07 36.60
C LYS A 52 27.16 -11.83 35.44
N LEU A 53 27.02 -10.59 35.00
CA LEU A 53 26.21 -10.22 33.82
C LEU A 53 26.76 -10.80 32.52
N THR A 54 28.09 -10.92 32.38
CA THR A 54 28.74 -11.53 31.21
C THR A 54 28.38 -13.01 31.07
N ASN A 55 28.46 -13.79 32.16
CA ASN A 55 28.10 -15.22 32.17
C ASN A 55 26.61 -15.47 31.83
N VAL A 56 25.71 -14.60 32.32
CA VAL A 56 24.28 -14.70 31.98
C VAL A 56 24.03 -14.38 30.50
N LYS A 57 24.73 -13.39 29.94
CA LYS A 57 24.62 -13.05 28.51
C LYS A 57 25.12 -14.17 27.60
N GLU A 58 26.19 -14.87 27.97
CA GLU A 58 26.70 -16.02 27.22
C GLU A 58 25.69 -17.18 27.21
N LEU A 59 25.15 -17.54 28.39
CA LEU A 59 24.13 -18.60 28.52
C LEU A 59 22.85 -18.27 27.73
N PHE A 60 22.39 -17.01 27.77
CA PHE A 60 21.26 -16.56 26.96
C PHE A 60 21.60 -16.52 25.47
N GLY A 61 22.84 -16.18 25.10
CA GLY A 61 23.31 -16.23 23.72
C GLY A 61 23.23 -17.63 23.11
N GLU A 62 23.61 -18.65 23.87
CA GLU A 62 23.46 -20.06 23.47
C GLU A 62 21.99 -20.47 23.32
N LEU A 63 21.11 -20.03 24.24
CA LEU A 63 19.68 -20.33 24.19
C LEU A 63 18.98 -19.63 23.01
N LEU A 64 19.32 -18.37 22.75
CA LEU A 64 18.84 -17.61 21.60
C LEU A 64 19.36 -18.17 20.28
N GLY A 65 20.56 -18.77 20.26
CA GLY A 65 21.10 -19.48 19.11
C GLY A 65 20.31 -20.73 18.72
N LYS A 66 19.56 -21.32 19.65
CA LYS A 66 18.69 -22.50 19.42
C LYS A 66 17.29 -22.13 18.91
N ILE A 67 16.93 -20.84 18.86
CA ILE A 67 15.63 -20.41 18.36
C ILE A 67 15.69 -20.31 16.84
N GLU A 68 14.94 -21.18 16.16
CA GLU A 68 14.90 -21.23 14.70
C GLU A 68 14.19 -20.02 14.07
N LEU A 69 13.26 -19.38 14.79
CA LEU A 69 12.49 -18.24 14.27
C LEU A 69 13.25 -16.90 14.46
N PRO A 70 13.76 -16.26 13.38
CA PRO A 70 14.60 -15.06 13.51
C PRO A 70 13.88 -13.87 14.14
N ALA A 71 12.59 -13.70 13.83
CA ALA A 71 11.75 -12.64 14.40
C ALA A 71 11.60 -12.75 15.92
N LEU A 72 11.40 -13.97 16.43
CA LEU A 72 11.29 -14.21 17.87
C LEU A 72 12.63 -13.97 18.56
N ARG A 73 13.72 -14.43 17.96
CA ARG A 73 15.08 -14.17 18.46
C ARG A 73 15.35 -12.67 18.55
N GLN A 74 14.96 -11.90 17.54
CA GLN A 74 15.11 -10.45 17.55
C GLN A 74 14.24 -9.78 18.63
N LEU A 75 12.98 -10.18 18.78
CA LEU A 75 12.11 -9.65 19.85
C LEU A 75 12.69 -9.92 21.24
N LEU A 76 13.24 -11.10 21.48
CA LEU A 76 13.89 -11.44 22.75
C LEU A 76 15.17 -10.64 22.98
N ASN A 77 15.97 -10.42 21.93
CA ASN A 77 17.13 -9.51 21.99
C ASN A 77 16.70 -8.07 22.33
N GLY A 78 15.62 -7.59 21.72
CA GLY A 78 15.01 -6.30 22.02
C GLY A 78 14.52 -6.21 23.47
N TYR A 79 13.90 -7.27 23.98
CA TYR A 79 13.50 -7.41 25.38
C TYR A 79 14.71 -7.29 26.32
N LEU A 80 15.73 -8.13 26.13
CA LEU A 80 16.92 -8.15 26.99
C LEU A 80 17.65 -6.80 26.97
N ARG A 81 17.65 -6.09 25.84
CA ARG A 81 18.27 -4.76 25.72
C ARG A 81 17.54 -3.68 26.52
N ASN A 82 16.21 -3.78 26.61
CA ASN A 82 15.34 -2.70 27.08
C ASN A 82 14.59 -2.98 28.38
N HIS A 83 14.61 -4.21 28.91
CA HIS A 83 13.82 -4.62 30.08
C HIS A 83 14.11 -3.78 31.34
N ASN A 84 15.37 -3.47 31.61
CA ASN A 84 15.79 -2.67 32.77
C ASN A 84 15.94 -1.17 32.47
N ARG A 85 15.49 -0.70 31.29
CA ARG A 85 15.64 0.70 30.89
C ARG A 85 14.35 1.48 31.14
N GLN A 86 14.51 2.66 31.72
CA GLN A 86 13.47 3.70 31.82
C GLN A 86 12.90 4.03 30.42
N ARG A 87 11.67 4.55 30.36
CA ARG A 87 10.94 4.80 29.09
C ARG A 87 11.79 5.55 28.05
N ASN A 88 12.47 6.63 28.45
CA ASN A 88 13.30 7.47 27.57
C ASN A 88 14.71 6.90 27.30
N GLY A 89 15.13 5.90 28.08
CA GLY A 89 16.42 5.21 27.93
C GLY A 89 16.39 4.02 26.98
N LYS A 90 15.20 3.57 26.56
CA LYS A 90 15.04 2.45 25.62
C LYS A 90 15.65 2.80 24.26
N ARG A 91 16.29 1.82 23.62
CA ARG A 91 16.95 1.95 22.32
C ARG A 91 16.51 0.80 21.42
N TRP A 92 16.08 1.14 20.21
CA TRP A 92 15.51 0.20 19.25
C TRP A 92 16.40 0.11 18.03
N THR A 93 16.74 -1.11 17.63
CA THR A 93 17.39 -1.39 16.35
C THR A 93 16.42 -1.21 15.20
N LEU A 94 16.94 -1.26 13.97
CA LEU A 94 16.11 -1.26 12.78
C LEU A 94 15.17 -2.46 12.79
N GLU A 95 15.69 -3.65 13.04
CA GLU A 95 14.92 -4.89 13.04
C GLU A 95 13.83 -4.88 14.12
N ASP A 96 14.09 -4.28 15.29
CA ASP A 96 13.07 -4.09 16.33
C ASP A 96 11.91 -3.22 15.82
N LYS A 97 12.23 -2.09 15.15
CA LYS A 97 11.22 -1.18 14.58
C LYS A 97 10.42 -1.88 13.48
N LEU A 98 11.07 -2.69 12.64
CA LEU A 98 10.41 -3.42 11.54
C LEU A 98 9.41 -4.45 12.02
N ILE A 99 9.79 -5.27 13.00
CA ILE A 99 8.90 -6.24 13.61
C ILE A 99 7.74 -5.50 14.28
N ALA A 100 8.03 -4.42 15.00
CA ALA A 100 7.02 -3.62 15.67
C ALA A 100 6.01 -2.99 14.69
N VAL A 101 6.47 -2.38 13.58
CA VAL A 101 5.59 -1.89 12.50
C VAL A 101 4.74 -3.02 11.95
N SER A 102 5.34 -4.19 11.69
CA SER A 102 4.66 -5.34 11.12
C SER A 102 3.56 -5.91 12.02
N ILE A 103 3.76 -5.90 13.34
CA ILE A 103 2.74 -6.29 14.32
C ILE A 103 1.66 -5.21 14.43
N TYR A 104 2.07 -3.95 14.59
CA TYR A 104 1.15 -2.82 14.72
C TYR A 104 0.18 -2.73 13.55
N LYS A 105 0.67 -2.89 12.30
CA LYS A 105 -0.16 -2.80 11.09
C LYS A 105 -1.16 -3.94 10.93
N ARG A 106 -0.88 -5.11 11.52
CA ARG A 106 -1.82 -6.25 11.55
C ARG A 106 -2.89 -6.10 12.62
N GLY A 107 -2.60 -5.37 13.69
CA GLY A 107 -3.54 -5.15 14.78
C GLY A 107 -3.01 -4.16 15.81
N PRO A 108 -3.42 -2.88 15.77
CA PRO A 108 -2.98 -1.86 16.71
C PRO A 108 -3.42 -2.17 18.13
N THR A 109 -4.65 -2.65 18.28
CA THR A 109 -5.20 -3.05 19.58
C THR A 109 -4.36 -4.17 20.19
N ALA A 110 -4.01 -5.16 19.36
CA ALA A 110 -3.13 -6.25 19.79
C ALA A 110 -1.71 -5.74 20.10
N TYR A 111 -1.17 -4.84 19.30
CA TYR A 111 0.15 -4.23 19.55
C TYR A 111 0.19 -3.47 20.87
N ASN A 112 -0.81 -2.62 21.12
CA ASN A 112 -0.90 -1.86 22.36
C ASN A 112 -1.00 -2.80 23.56
N TYR A 113 -1.79 -3.86 23.46
CA TYR A 113 -1.85 -4.91 24.49
C TYR A 113 -0.49 -5.62 24.69
N ILE A 114 0.19 -6.00 23.62
CA ILE A 114 1.52 -6.64 23.72
C ILE A 114 2.54 -5.66 24.31
N GLN A 115 2.44 -4.36 24.03
CA GLN A 115 3.32 -3.33 24.57
C GLN A 115 3.20 -3.16 26.09
N GLU A 116 2.07 -3.55 26.69
CA GLU A 116 1.93 -3.65 28.15
C GLU A 116 2.71 -4.84 28.73
N LEU A 117 2.92 -5.90 27.94
CA LEU A 117 3.56 -7.14 28.37
C LEU A 117 5.06 -7.20 28.03
N LEU A 118 5.45 -6.60 26.90
CA LEU A 118 6.80 -6.63 26.34
C LEU A 118 7.26 -5.20 26.01
N PRO A 119 8.54 -4.87 26.22
CA PRO A 119 9.09 -3.60 25.79
C PRO A 119 9.10 -3.58 24.26
N LEU A 120 8.18 -2.83 23.68
CA LEU A 120 8.09 -2.54 22.25
C LEU A 120 8.21 -1.02 21.98
N PRO A 121 8.64 -0.60 20.78
CA PRO A 121 8.71 0.81 20.42
C PRO A 121 7.38 1.54 20.61
N ASP A 122 7.42 2.78 21.07
CA ASP A 122 6.21 3.62 21.15
C ASP A 122 5.64 3.89 19.75
N VAL A 123 4.32 4.02 19.63
CA VAL A 123 3.66 4.35 18.36
C VAL A 123 4.26 5.61 17.74
N ARG A 124 4.66 6.60 18.55
CA ARG A 124 5.38 7.79 18.07
C ARG A 124 6.72 7.45 17.43
N THR A 125 7.47 6.50 18.00
CA THR A 125 8.73 6.01 17.42
C THR A 125 8.50 5.33 16.08
N LEU A 126 7.46 4.50 15.97
CA LEU A 126 7.09 3.86 14.71
C LEU A 126 6.69 4.88 13.65
N ARG A 127 5.95 5.92 14.05
CA ARG A 127 5.57 7.03 13.19
C ARG A 127 6.80 7.74 12.64
N THR A 128 7.69 8.23 13.50
CA THR A 128 8.91 8.91 13.07
C THR A 128 9.73 8.03 12.11
N PHE A 129 9.86 6.74 12.41
CA PHE A 129 10.55 5.79 11.55
C PHE A 129 9.94 5.67 10.14
N LEU A 130 8.61 5.68 10.02
CA LEU A 130 7.94 5.63 8.72
C LEU A 130 8.01 6.96 7.95
N LYS A 131 8.23 8.08 8.63
CA LYS A 131 8.35 9.42 8.01
C LYS A 131 9.58 9.52 7.11
N ASP A 132 10.68 8.84 7.48
CA ASP A 132 11.93 8.89 6.73
C ASP A 132 11.82 8.25 5.33
N ILE A 133 10.77 7.45 5.11
CA ILE A 133 10.54 6.73 3.86
C ILE A 133 9.66 7.57 2.94
N HIS A 134 10.35 8.32 2.09
CA HIS A 134 9.75 9.17 1.08
C HIS A 134 9.26 8.31 -0.09
N MET A 135 7.98 8.44 -0.40
CA MET A 135 7.34 7.84 -1.57
C MET A 135 6.18 8.74 -1.97
N GLU A 136 6.13 9.07 -3.26
CA GLU A 136 5.20 10.02 -3.87
C GLU A 136 4.53 9.39 -5.10
N VAL A 137 3.47 10.02 -5.59
CA VAL A 137 2.81 9.60 -6.83
C VAL A 137 3.82 9.69 -7.98
N GLY A 138 3.95 8.62 -8.76
CA GLY A 138 4.96 8.50 -9.80
C GLY A 138 5.95 7.38 -9.57
N ILE A 139 7.13 7.53 -10.17
CA ILE A 139 8.21 6.55 -10.16
C ILE A 139 9.06 6.75 -8.90
N ASN A 140 9.32 5.67 -8.16
CA ASN A 140 10.01 5.71 -6.88
C ASN A 140 11.24 4.78 -6.88
N PHE A 141 12.20 5.07 -6.01
CA PHE A 141 13.32 4.18 -5.66
C PHE A 141 14.35 3.86 -6.75
N ILE A 142 14.39 4.59 -7.86
CA ILE A 142 15.32 4.35 -8.98
C ILE A 142 16.79 4.24 -8.55
N GLU A 143 17.26 5.17 -7.73
CA GLU A 143 18.66 5.17 -7.24
C GLU A 143 18.99 3.94 -6.40
N LYS A 144 18.06 3.50 -5.54
CA LYS A 144 18.23 2.31 -4.68
C LYS A 144 18.19 1.03 -5.50
N ILE A 145 17.34 0.96 -6.52
CA ILE A 145 17.30 -0.16 -7.45
C ILE A 145 18.62 -0.24 -8.20
N LYS A 146 19.11 0.88 -8.76
CA LYS A 146 20.39 0.95 -9.46
C LYS A 146 21.55 0.43 -8.60
N ALA A 147 21.68 0.91 -7.36
CA ALA A 147 22.71 0.44 -6.44
C ALA A 147 22.62 -1.09 -6.17
N THR A 148 21.41 -1.65 -6.14
CA THR A 148 21.22 -3.10 -5.97
C THR A 148 21.61 -3.84 -7.26
N VAL A 149 21.20 -3.33 -8.42
CA VAL A 149 21.45 -3.90 -9.75
C VAL A 149 22.94 -3.92 -10.12
N ASP A 150 23.70 -2.92 -9.67
CA ASP A 150 25.16 -2.87 -9.86
C ASP A 150 25.89 -4.07 -9.23
N THR A 151 25.26 -4.71 -8.22
CA THR A 151 25.79 -5.91 -7.55
C THR A 151 25.23 -7.23 -8.08
N MET A 152 24.31 -7.18 -9.06
CA MET A 152 23.65 -8.37 -9.61
C MET A 152 24.45 -9.03 -10.72
N ASP A 153 24.32 -10.35 -10.80
CA ASP A 153 24.73 -11.13 -11.96
C ASP A 153 23.92 -10.74 -13.20
N ASP A 154 24.52 -10.85 -14.39
CA ASP A 154 23.90 -10.36 -15.62
C ASP A 154 22.55 -11.02 -15.95
N LEU A 155 22.39 -12.30 -15.64
CA LEU A 155 21.10 -13.00 -15.84
C LEU A 155 19.99 -12.51 -14.89
N ASP A 156 20.35 -12.01 -13.72
CA ASP A 156 19.39 -11.50 -12.72
C ASP A 156 18.83 -10.11 -13.08
N LYS A 157 19.52 -9.40 -13.98
CA LYS A 157 19.08 -8.08 -14.46
C LYS A 157 17.87 -8.16 -15.40
N TYR A 158 17.56 -9.34 -15.95
CA TYR A 158 16.38 -9.49 -16.82
C TYR A 158 15.10 -9.63 -16.00
N CYS A 159 14.12 -8.80 -16.35
CA CYS A 159 12.85 -8.72 -15.64
C CYS A 159 11.66 -8.59 -16.59
N ILE A 160 10.47 -8.75 -16.02
CA ILE A 160 9.20 -8.35 -16.64
C ILE A 160 8.66 -7.13 -15.91
N LEU A 161 7.81 -6.38 -16.60
CA LEU A 161 7.03 -5.29 -16.02
C LEU A 161 5.56 -5.70 -16.04
N THR A 162 4.96 -5.74 -14.86
CA THR A 162 3.53 -5.99 -14.68
C THR A 162 2.82 -4.76 -14.14
N PHE A 163 1.57 -4.56 -14.54
CA PHE A 163 0.74 -3.48 -14.02
C PHE A 163 -0.72 -3.88 -13.97
N ASP A 164 -1.45 -3.28 -13.04
CA ASP A 164 -2.89 -3.44 -12.84
C ASP A 164 -3.44 -2.31 -11.96
N GLU A 165 -4.76 -2.19 -11.91
CA GLU A 165 -5.46 -1.17 -11.14
C GLU A 165 -6.18 -1.75 -9.92
N ILE A 166 -6.00 -1.12 -8.75
CA ILE A 166 -6.75 -1.43 -7.53
C ILE A 166 -7.85 -0.40 -7.32
N ALA A 167 -9.10 -0.85 -7.16
CA ALA A 167 -10.22 0.02 -6.80
C ALA A 167 -10.04 0.63 -5.40
N LEU A 168 -10.35 1.92 -5.30
CA LEU A 168 -10.25 2.77 -4.12
C LEU A 168 -11.61 3.38 -3.74
N LYS A 169 -11.75 3.77 -2.48
CA LYS A 169 -12.87 4.58 -2.00
C LYS A 169 -12.60 6.06 -2.30
N LYS A 170 -13.58 6.72 -2.92
CA LYS A 170 -13.57 8.17 -3.17
C LYS A 170 -13.56 8.91 -1.83
N ARG A 171 -12.49 9.67 -1.56
CA ARG A 171 -12.38 10.54 -0.39
C ARG A 171 -11.29 11.58 -0.62
N LEU A 172 -11.60 12.83 -0.35
CA LEU A 172 -10.65 13.93 -0.28
C LEU A 172 -10.15 14.11 1.16
N ILE A 173 -8.83 14.17 1.35
CA ILE A 173 -8.20 14.36 2.66
C ILE A 173 -7.14 15.45 2.53
N TYR A 174 -7.28 16.52 3.31
CA TYR A 174 -6.30 17.60 3.33
C TYR A 174 -5.09 17.21 4.19
N ASN A 175 -3.91 17.24 3.59
CA ASN A 175 -2.64 17.12 4.28
C ASN A 175 -2.06 18.53 4.49
N GLU A 176 -2.17 19.03 5.72
CA GLU A 176 -1.76 20.39 6.08
C GLU A 176 -0.24 20.62 5.93
N VAL A 177 0.57 19.58 6.13
CA VAL A 177 2.03 19.68 6.03
C VAL A 177 2.50 19.64 4.59
N ALA A 178 1.90 18.77 3.76
CA ALA A 178 2.13 18.82 2.32
C ALA A 178 1.45 20.04 1.65
N GLY A 179 0.54 20.72 2.36
CA GLY A 179 -0.22 21.85 1.84
C GLY A 179 -1.13 21.47 0.67
N SER A 180 -1.59 20.22 0.58
CA SER A 180 -2.32 19.69 -0.57
C SER A 180 -3.39 18.67 -0.16
N ILE A 181 -4.33 18.41 -1.05
CA ILE A 181 -5.42 17.45 -0.81
C ILE A 181 -5.13 16.14 -1.54
N THR A 182 -5.18 15.01 -0.84
CA THR A 182 -5.10 13.68 -1.45
C THR A 182 -6.51 13.22 -1.88
N GLY A 183 -6.63 12.50 -3.02
CA GLY A 183 -7.90 11.94 -3.51
C GLY A 183 -8.32 12.37 -4.92
N PHE A 184 -7.47 13.16 -5.59
CA PHE A 184 -7.63 13.55 -6.99
C PHE A 184 -6.86 12.62 -7.93
N VAL A 185 -7.24 12.61 -9.20
CA VAL A 185 -6.47 11.97 -10.28
C VAL A 185 -5.11 12.65 -10.39
N ASP A 186 -4.06 11.83 -10.36
CA ASP A 186 -2.68 12.28 -10.34
C ASP A 186 -1.79 11.28 -11.08
N PHE A 187 -1.25 11.73 -12.22
CA PHE A 187 -0.32 10.96 -13.05
C PHE A 187 1.15 11.38 -12.85
N GLY A 188 1.46 12.09 -11.76
CA GLY A 188 2.79 12.65 -11.51
C GLY A 188 3.13 13.85 -12.42
N ASP A 189 4.33 14.41 -12.28
CA ASP A 189 4.85 15.51 -13.10
C ASP A 189 3.86 16.68 -13.35
N ASN A 190 3.19 17.15 -12.31
CA ASN A 190 2.15 18.19 -12.40
C ASN A 190 0.93 17.83 -13.29
N SER A 191 0.70 16.55 -13.59
CA SER A 191 -0.44 16.05 -14.36
C SER A 191 -1.65 15.74 -13.47
N ARG A 192 -1.83 16.53 -12.41
CA ARG A 192 -2.93 16.38 -11.45
C ARG A 192 -4.16 17.11 -11.97
N THR A 193 -5.34 16.51 -11.86
CA THR A 193 -6.59 17.08 -12.38
C THR A 193 -7.63 17.24 -11.27
N GLY A 194 -8.65 18.06 -11.52
CA GLY A 194 -9.81 18.21 -10.62
C GLY A 194 -10.72 16.98 -10.55
N GLU A 195 -10.44 15.90 -11.30
CA GLU A 195 -11.21 14.68 -11.23
C GLU A 195 -10.88 13.88 -9.98
N ILE A 196 -11.90 13.21 -9.43
CA ILE A 196 -11.78 12.40 -8.22
C ILE A 196 -11.27 11.01 -8.59
N ALA A 197 -10.18 10.60 -7.94
CA ALA A 197 -9.64 9.27 -8.12
C ALA A 197 -10.49 8.22 -7.40
N ASP A 198 -10.66 7.08 -8.06
CA ASP A 198 -11.31 5.88 -7.50
C ASP A 198 -10.55 4.59 -7.81
N HIS A 199 -9.38 4.68 -8.43
CA HIS A 199 -8.45 3.58 -8.64
C HIS A 199 -7.00 4.06 -8.43
N ALA A 200 -6.10 3.13 -8.12
CA ALA A 200 -4.66 3.33 -8.23
C ALA A 200 -4.08 2.34 -9.24
N LEU A 201 -3.40 2.87 -10.26
CA LEU A 201 -2.61 2.10 -11.21
C LEU A 201 -1.23 1.85 -10.61
N VAL A 202 -0.79 0.59 -10.54
CA VAL A 202 0.51 0.22 -9.96
C VAL A 202 1.35 -0.52 -10.98
N PHE A 203 2.61 -0.14 -11.11
CA PHE A 203 3.62 -0.82 -11.91
C PHE A 203 4.61 -1.53 -10.99
N MET A 204 4.89 -2.79 -11.29
CA MET A 204 5.80 -3.63 -10.52
C MET A 204 6.75 -4.38 -11.46
N ILE A 205 8.03 -4.39 -11.11
CA ILE A 205 9.02 -5.22 -11.79
C ILE A 205 9.11 -6.58 -11.10
N GLN A 206 9.36 -7.62 -11.88
CA GLN A 206 9.59 -8.98 -11.39
C GLN A 206 10.76 -9.64 -12.13
N GLY A 207 11.68 -10.23 -11.37
CA GLY A 207 12.86 -10.91 -11.90
C GLY A 207 12.54 -12.22 -12.61
N LEU A 208 13.24 -12.48 -13.72
CA LEU A 208 13.07 -13.70 -14.52
C LEU A 208 13.94 -14.85 -14.02
N ASN A 209 15.21 -14.60 -13.70
CA ASN A 209 16.12 -15.62 -13.19
C ASN A 209 15.93 -15.77 -11.68
N THR A 210 16.26 -14.73 -10.91
CA THR A 210 15.95 -14.65 -9.46
C THR A 210 14.53 -14.16 -9.24
N ASN A 211 13.84 -14.77 -8.28
CA ASN A 211 12.45 -14.45 -7.98
C ASN A 211 12.34 -13.25 -7.03
N TYR A 212 12.61 -12.06 -7.56
CA TYR A 212 12.38 -10.80 -6.86
C TYR A 212 11.17 -10.05 -7.44
N LYS A 213 10.58 -9.16 -6.64
CA LYS A 213 9.55 -8.21 -7.05
C LYS A 213 9.80 -6.83 -6.43
N GLN A 214 9.38 -5.77 -7.11
CA GLN A 214 9.45 -4.41 -6.57
C GLN A 214 8.38 -3.52 -7.21
N PRO A 215 7.38 -3.05 -6.45
CA PRO A 215 6.51 -1.97 -6.89
C PRO A 215 7.38 -0.73 -7.12
N LEU A 216 7.33 -0.21 -8.35
CA LEU A 216 8.21 0.85 -8.82
C LEU A 216 7.46 2.17 -8.98
N ALA A 217 6.22 2.12 -9.44
CA ALA A 217 5.42 3.32 -9.65
C ALA A 217 3.96 3.10 -9.30
N TYR A 218 3.30 4.17 -8.85
CA TYR A 218 1.85 4.20 -8.73
C TYR A 218 1.29 5.55 -9.14
N TYR A 219 0.04 5.54 -9.62
CA TYR A 219 -0.69 6.72 -10.08
C TYR A 219 -2.14 6.63 -9.63
N PHE A 220 -2.78 7.77 -9.36
CA PHE A 220 -4.20 7.81 -9.02
C PHE A 220 -5.03 8.14 -10.26
N CYS A 221 -6.03 7.31 -10.55
CA CYS A 221 -6.85 7.45 -11.74
C CYS A 221 -8.34 7.27 -11.44
N LYS A 222 -9.17 7.61 -12.42
CA LYS A 222 -10.62 7.47 -12.37
C LYS A 222 -11.05 6.39 -13.36
N GLY A 223 -11.63 5.32 -12.84
CA GLY A 223 -11.92 4.10 -13.59
C GLY A 223 -10.65 3.46 -14.14
N THR A 224 -10.72 3.05 -15.41
CA THR A 224 -9.57 2.50 -16.12
C THR A 224 -8.76 3.62 -16.77
N THR A 225 -7.44 3.48 -16.74
CA THR A 225 -6.54 4.51 -17.31
C THR A 225 -6.71 4.58 -18.83
N ALA A 226 -6.94 5.78 -19.38
CA ALA A 226 -7.13 5.95 -20.82
C ALA A 226 -5.93 5.39 -21.61
N SER A 227 -6.18 4.66 -22.71
CA SER A 227 -5.12 3.92 -23.43
C SER A 227 -3.93 4.76 -23.88
N THR A 228 -4.13 6.05 -24.21
CA THR A 228 -3.01 6.96 -24.54
C THR A 228 -2.17 7.28 -23.31
N GLN A 229 -2.83 7.61 -22.19
CA GLN A 229 -2.15 7.90 -20.93
C GLN A 229 -1.37 6.68 -20.45
N LEU A 230 -2.00 5.50 -20.47
CA LEU A 230 -1.37 4.26 -20.07
C LEU A 230 -0.14 3.92 -20.94
N GLN A 231 -0.22 4.13 -22.25
CA GLN A 231 0.95 3.97 -23.14
C GLN A 231 2.11 4.87 -22.69
N MET A 232 1.86 6.17 -22.50
CA MET A 232 2.92 7.12 -22.09
C MET A 232 3.53 6.74 -20.74
N LEU A 233 2.71 6.30 -19.79
CA LEU A 233 3.19 5.82 -18.49
C LEU A 233 4.03 4.54 -18.61
N ILE A 234 3.63 3.59 -19.46
CA ILE A 234 4.42 2.38 -19.72
C ILE A 234 5.80 2.75 -20.28
N GLU A 235 5.85 3.62 -21.29
CA GLU A 235 7.10 4.07 -21.91
C GLU A 235 8.01 4.77 -20.90
N LYS A 236 7.44 5.69 -20.09
CA LYS A 236 8.17 6.40 -19.02
C LYS A 236 8.72 5.44 -17.96
N VAL A 237 7.93 4.46 -17.55
CA VAL A 237 8.34 3.46 -16.55
C VAL A 237 9.44 2.56 -17.11
N ILE A 238 9.35 2.10 -18.36
CA ILE A 238 10.42 1.32 -19.00
C ILE A 238 11.71 2.14 -19.11
N GLU A 239 11.61 3.42 -19.47
CA GLU A 239 12.76 4.32 -19.52
C GLU A 239 13.47 4.44 -18.18
N ALA A 240 12.72 4.68 -17.10
CA ALA A 240 13.28 4.73 -15.76
C ALA A 240 13.91 3.40 -15.31
N ILE A 241 13.32 2.26 -15.71
CA ILE A 241 13.92 0.94 -15.44
C ILE A 241 15.25 0.79 -16.18
N ASP A 242 15.36 1.24 -17.43
CA ASP A 242 16.61 1.18 -18.19
C ASP A 242 17.75 1.94 -17.50
N GLU A 243 17.46 3.06 -16.85
CA GLU A 243 18.45 3.86 -16.11
C GLU A 243 19.06 3.13 -14.91
N THR A 244 18.35 2.10 -14.39
CA THR A 244 18.84 1.27 -13.29
C THR A 244 19.78 0.15 -13.74
N GLY A 245 19.84 -0.16 -15.04
CA GLY A 245 20.59 -1.30 -15.58
C GLY A 245 19.78 -2.62 -15.69
N LEU A 246 18.53 -2.63 -15.22
CA LEU A 246 17.59 -3.74 -15.46
C LEU A 246 17.17 -3.80 -16.93
N MET A 247 16.81 -5.00 -17.40
CA MET A 247 16.40 -5.25 -18.78
C MET A 247 14.99 -5.85 -18.83
N VAL A 248 14.01 -4.99 -19.12
CA VAL A 248 12.62 -5.42 -19.34
C VAL A 248 12.52 -6.22 -20.63
N LYS A 249 12.01 -7.46 -20.53
CA LYS A 249 11.79 -8.35 -21.69
C LYS A 249 10.33 -8.61 -22.01
N ALA A 250 9.42 -8.45 -21.04
CA ALA A 250 7.99 -8.59 -21.29
C ALA A 250 7.17 -7.61 -20.46
N LEU A 251 6.02 -7.22 -21.02
CA LEU A 251 4.90 -6.58 -20.35
C LEU A 251 3.83 -7.62 -20.03
N VAL A 252 3.34 -7.65 -18.80
CA VAL A 252 2.27 -8.54 -18.35
C VAL A 252 1.10 -7.74 -17.78
N CYS A 253 -0.08 -7.84 -18.40
CA CYS A 253 -1.29 -7.15 -17.94
C CYS A 253 -2.56 -7.97 -18.14
N ASP A 254 -3.67 -7.50 -17.58
CA ASP A 254 -4.99 -8.09 -17.78
C ASP A 254 -5.52 -7.79 -19.20
N GLN A 255 -6.71 -8.28 -19.52
CA GLN A 255 -7.36 -8.04 -20.81
C GLN A 255 -8.38 -6.90 -20.79
N GLY A 256 -8.25 -5.91 -19.92
CA GLY A 256 -9.07 -4.70 -19.92
C GLY A 256 -9.06 -4.01 -21.30
N PRO A 257 -10.18 -3.41 -21.75
CA PRO A 257 -10.23 -2.72 -23.05
C PRO A 257 -9.18 -1.62 -23.19
N THR A 258 -8.92 -0.87 -22.13
CA THR A 258 -7.90 0.19 -22.07
C THR A 258 -6.49 -0.37 -22.21
N ASN A 259 -6.20 -1.48 -21.53
CA ASN A 259 -4.92 -2.18 -21.56
C ASN A 259 -4.64 -2.76 -22.96
N GLN A 260 -5.65 -3.41 -23.56
CA GLN A 260 -5.59 -3.84 -24.96
C GLN A 260 -5.37 -2.67 -25.93
N GLY A 261 -6.00 -1.52 -25.67
CA GLY A 261 -5.81 -0.30 -26.45
C GLY A 261 -4.39 0.26 -26.33
N ALA A 262 -3.80 0.27 -25.14
CA ALA A 262 -2.42 0.72 -24.92
C ALA A 262 -1.41 -0.21 -25.59
N ILE A 263 -1.55 -1.53 -25.42
CA ILE A 263 -0.73 -2.54 -26.12
C ILE A 263 -0.85 -2.37 -27.63
N THR A 264 -2.06 -2.16 -28.14
CA THR A 264 -2.29 -1.95 -29.57
C THR A 264 -1.52 -0.72 -30.08
N LYS A 265 -1.46 0.37 -29.30
CA LYS A 265 -0.69 1.55 -29.69
C LYS A 265 0.82 1.33 -29.65
N LEU A 266 1.31 0.59 -28.66
CA LEU A 266 2.74 0.22 -28.55
C LEU A 266 3.19 -0.69 -29.69
N THR A 267 2.34 -1.63 -30.10
CA THR A 267 2.72 -2.72 -31.03
C THR A 267 2.41 -2.42 -32.50
N LYS A 268 1.55 -1.44 -32.79
CA LYS A 268 1.26 -1.03 -34.16
C LYS A 268 2.38 -0.13 -34.70
N LYS A 269 2.97 -0.51 -35.84
CA LYS A 269 3.90 0.36 -36.58
C LYS A 269 3.19 1.26 -37.62
N GLY A 270 1.87 1.10 -37.78
CA GLY A 270 1.04 1.91 -38.67
C GLY A 270 -0.47 1.72 -38.45
N PRO A 271 -1.33 2.59 -39.02
CA PRO A 271 -2.78 2.60 -38.79
C PRO A 271 -3.50 1.31 -39.22
N ASN A 272 -2.94 0.58 -40.21
CA ASN A 272 -3.53 -0.63 -40.80
C ASN A 272 -2.84 -1.94 -40.40
N GLU A 273 -1.87 -1.91 -39.49
CA GLU A 273 -1.16 -3.12 -39.04
C GLU A 273 -1.89 -3.80 -37.87
N GLN A 274 -1.82 -5.13 -37.82
CA GLN A 274 -2.30 -5.89 -36.68
C GLN A 274 -1.34 -5.73 -35.49
N PRO A 275 -1.85 -5.61 -34.25
CA PRO A 275 -1.01 -5.58 -33.06
C PRO A 275 -0.08 -6.80 -33.01
N GLY A 276 1.23 -6.55 -32.95
CA GLY A 276 2.24 -7.60 -32.79
C GLY A 276 2.22 -8.22 -31.38
N ALA A 277 2.90 -9.36 -31.23
CA ALA A 277 3.14 -9.99 -29.92
C ALA A 277 4.29 -9.32 -29.12
N TYR A 278 4.92 -8.29 -29.71
CA TYR A 278 5.98 -7.50 -29.12
C TYR A 278 6.00 -6.11 -29.76
N PHE A 279 6.68 -5.18 -29.11
CA PHE A 279 7.08 -3.90 -29.69
C PHE A 279 8.60 -3.71 -29.56
N MET A 280 9.15 -2.81 -30.37
CA MET A 280 10.58 -2.49 -30.33
C MET A 280 10.80 -1.31 -29.39
N TRP A 281 11.68 -1.47 -28.42
CA TRP A 281 12.13 -0.42 -27.51
C TRP A 281 13.65 -0.31 -27.61
N ARG A 282 14.19 0.84 -28.06
CA ARG A 282 15.64 1.08 -28.19
C ARG A 282 16.43 -0.09 -28.84
N GLY A 283 15.86 -0.69 -29.89
CA GLY A 283 16.49 -1.79 -30.64
C GLY A 283 16.31 -3.21 -30.05
N ARG A 284 15.67 -3.36 -28.88
CA ARG A 284 15.30 -4.66 -28.29
C ARG A 284 13.79 -4.91 -28.36
N LYS A 285 13.39 -6.19 -28.33
CA LYS A 285 11.98 -6.58 -28.26
C LYS A 285 11.50 -6.57 -26.82
N ILE A 286 10.29 -6.06 -26.61
CA ILE A 286 9.53 -6.24 -25.37
C ILE A 286 8.24 -6.98 -25.74
N TYR A 287 8.09 -8.20 -25.26
CA TYR A 287 6.95 -9.07 -25.54
C TYR A 287 5.72 -8.65 -24.75
N THR A 288 4.53 -8.84 -25.30
CA THR A 288 3.26 -8.49 -24.64
C THR A 288 2.51 -9.77 -24.31
N ILE A 289 2.36 -10.06 -23.02
CA ILE A 289 1.72 -11.27 -22.51
C ILE A 289 0.51 -10.84 -21.69
N PHE A 290 -0.66 -11.40 -22.00
CA PHE A 290 -1.84 -11.19 -21.18
C PHE A 290 -1.85 -12.19 -20.03
N ASP A 291 -2.41 -11.80 -18.90
CA ASP A 291 -2.40 -12.62 -17.71
C ASP A 291 -3.12 -13.97 -17.94
N LEU A 292 -2.32 -15.03 -17.90
CA LEU A 292 -2.69 -16.37 -18.36
C LEU A 292 -3.78 -16.99 -17.46
N PRO A 293 -3.63 -17.03 -16.12
CA PRO A 293 -4.73 -17.28 -15.18
C PRO A 293 -6.05 -16.57 -15.52
N HIS A 294 -6.00 -15.27 -15.81
CA HIS A 294 -7.16 -14.46 -16.12
C HIS A 294 -7.79 -14.82 -17.47
N LEU A 295 -6.99 -15.16 -18.49
CA LEU A 295 -7.50 -15.65 -19.76
C LEU A 295 -8.33 -16.93 -19.58
N PHE A 296 -7.86 -17.88 -18.78
CA PHE A 296 -8.59 -19.12 -18.50
C PHE A 296 -9.87 -18.91 -17.70
N LYS A 297 -9.86 -17.98 -16.75
CA LYS A 297 -11.09 -17.50 -16.09
C LYS A 297 -12.09 -16.98 -17.12
N CYS A 298 -11.64 -16.22 -18.11
CA CYS A 298 -12.50 -15.71 -19.17
C CYS A 298 -12.96 -16.79 -20.15
N ILE A 299 -12.13 -17.79 -20.47
CA ILE A 299 -12.55 -18.97 -21.24
C ILE A 299 -13.70 -19.67 -20.51
N ARG A 300 -13.55 -19.95 -19.21
CA ARG A 300 -14.61 -20.53 -18.38
C ARG A 300 -15.87 -19.68 -18.39
N ASN A 301 -15.75 -18.36 -18.16
CA ASN A 301 -16.92 -17.48 -18.09
C ASN A 301 -17.65 -17.38 -19.44
N ASN A 302 -16.95 -17.39 -20.57
CA ASN A 302 -17.56 -17.41 -21.90
C ASN A 302 -18.16 -18.78 -22.25
N PHE A 303 -17.58 -19.88 -21.77
CA PHE A 303 -18.13 -21.23 -21.90
C PHE A 303 -19.41 -21.41 -21.08
N MET A 304 -19.43 -20.85 -19.88
CA MET A 304 -20.60 -20.82 -19.03
C MET A 304 -21.70 -19.96 -19.67
N GLY A 305 -21.40 -18.73 -20.10
CA GLY A 305 -22.43 -17.80 -20.56
C GLY A 305 -23.23 -17.20 -19.39
N ASN A 306 -24.31 -16.46 -19.71
CA ASN A 306 -25.11 -15.79 -18.68
C ASN A 306 -26.32 -16.62 -18.27
N TRP A 307 -26.07 -17.62 -17.41
CA TRP A 307 -27.11 -18.53 -16.93
C TRP A 307 -28.19 -17.82 -16.09
N GLU A 308 -27.82 -16.77 -15.33
CA GLU A 308 -28.75 -15.99 -14.49
C GLU A 308 -29.80 -15.27 -15.35
N ASP A 309 -29.35 -14.59 -16.41
CA ASP A 309 -30.23 -13.93 -17.38
C ASP A 309 -31.17 -14.92 -18.07
N TRP A 310 -30.64 -16.10 -18.43
CA TRP A 310 -31.43 -17.12 -19.09
C TRP A 310 -32.52 -17.67 -18.16
N VAL A 311 -32.17 -17.99 -16.91
CA VAL A 311 -33.13 -18.47 -15.90
C VAL A 311 -34.23 -17.44 -15.69
N ARG A 312 -33.88 -16.16 -15.57
CA ARG A 312 -34.85 -15.06 -15.44
C ARG A 312 -35.75 -14.91 -16.67
N LYS A 313 -35.19 -14.99 -17.88
CA LYS A 313 -35.93 -14.79 -19.14
C LYS A 313 -36.93 -15.91 -19.42
N TYR A 314 -36.57 -17.16 -19.11
CA TYR A 314 -37.38 -18.33 -19.46
C TYR A 314 -38.12 -18.93 -18.26
N SER A 315 -37.91 -18.43 -17.04
CA SER A 315 -38.49 -18.94 -15.80
C SER A 315 -38.29 -20.45 -15.62
N LYS A 316 -37.08 -20.93 -15.92
CA LYS A 316 -36.69 -22.35 -15.88
C LYS A 316 -35.66 -22.63 -14.80
N SER A 317 -35.50 -23.91 -14.44
CA SER A 317 -34.44 -24.31 -13.51
C SER A 317 -33.05 -24.03 -14.12
N LYS A 318 -32.09 -23.61 -13.29
CA LYS A 318 -30.69 -23.46 -13.70
C LYS A 318 -30.07 -24.76 -14.21
N PHE A 319 -30.58 -25.92 -13.77
CA PHE A 319 -30.16 -27.23 -14.25
C PHE A 319 -30.69 -27.57 -15.66
N GLU A 320 -31.60 -26.76 -16.22
CA GLU A 320 -32.08 -26.85 -17.60
C GLU A 320 -31.37 -25.87 -18.54
N TYR A 321 -30.41 -25.09 -18.02
CA TYR A 321 -29.68 -24.11 -18.82
C TYR A 321 -28.88 -24.82 -19.92
N PRO A 322 -29.08 -24.47 -21.21
CA PRO A 322 -28.43 -25.17 -22.31
C PRO A 322 -26.92 -24.90 -22.40
N GLY A 323 -26.41 -23.86 -21.73
CA GLY A 323 -24.99 -23.53 -21.78
C GLY A 323 -24.54 -22.92 -23.11
N HIS A 324 -23.32 -22.38 -23.13
CA HIS A 324 -22.63 -22.10 -24.40
C HIS A 324 -21.83 -23.31 -24.86
N LYS A 325 -21.32 -23.22 -26.09
CA LYS A 325 -20.44 -24.23 -26.69
C LYS A 325 -19.08 -23.66 -27.02
N ILE A 326 -18.05 -24.49 -26.89
CA ILE A 326 -16.71 -24.22 -27.43
C ILE A 326 -16.45 -25.22 -28.55
N ILE A 327 -16.12 -24.72 -29.74
CA ILE A 327 -15.49 -25.54 -30.77
C ILE A 327 -13.98 -25.43 -30.58
N TRP A 328 -13.31 -26.55 -30.44
CA TRP A 328 -11.86 -26.65 -30.26
C TRP A 328 -11.34 -27.91 -30.96
N ASN A 329 -10.40 -27.74 -31.90
CA ASN A 329 -9.81 -28.85 -32.67
C ASN A 329 -10.83 -29.81 -33.30
N GLY A 330 -11.88 -29.23 -33.92
CA GLY A 330 -12.96 -29.99 -34.54
C GLY A 330 -13.94 -30.67 -33.56
N GLN A 331 -13.68 -30.61 -32.26
CA GLN A 331 -14.58 -31.11 -31.22
C GLN A 331 -15.48 -29.98 -30.71
N THR A 332 -16.70 -30.33 -30.28
CA THR A 332 -17.64 -29.39 -29.68
C THR A 332 -17.87 -29.76 -28.23
N ALA A 333 -17.45 -28.88 -27.32
CA ALA A 333 -17.76 -28.97 -25.91
C ALA A 333 -19.04 -28.20 -25.60
N ASN A 334 -19.95 -28.78 -24.82
CA ASN A 334 -21.18 -28.14 -24.38
C ASN A 334 -21.16 -27.92 -22.87
N TYR A 335 -21.46 -26.72 -22.40
CA TYR A 335 -21.48 -26.45 -20.96
C TYR A 335 -22.62 -27.17 -20.24
N SER A 336 -23.69 -27.53 -20.97
CA SER A 336 -24.74 -28.43 -20.48
C SER A 336 -24.20 -29.75 -19.93
N ASP A 337 -23.10 -30.25 -20.48
CA ASP A 337 -22.51 -31.53 -20.06
C ASP A 337 -21.92 -31.43 -18.65
N VAL A 338 -21.32 -30.27 -18.34
CA VAL A 338 -20.81 -29.95 -16.99
C VAL A 338 -21.97 -29.82 -15.99
N ILE A 339 -23.09 -29.23 -16.42
CA ILE A 339 -24.31 -29.12 -15.59
C ILE A 339 -24.91 -30.50 -15.33
N GLN A 340 -25.00 -31.34 -16.36
CA GLN A 340 -25.49 -32.72 -16.23
C GLN A 340 -24.59 -33.56 -15.32
N LEU A 341 -23.26 -33.38 -15.42
CA LEU A 341 -22.32 -34.03 -14.53
C LEU A 341 -22.57 -33.66 -13.06
N LEU A 342 -22.73 -32.37 -12.75
CA LEU A 342 -23.06 -31.91 -11.40
C LEU A 342 -24.39 -32.49 -10.92
N LYS A 343 -25.43 -32.48 -11.78
CA LYS A 343 -26.73 -33.07 -11.46
C LYS A 343 -26.62 -34.56 -11.12
N ARG A 344 -25.79 -35.31 -11.86
CA ARG A 344 -25.56 -36.73 -11.62
C ARG A 344 -24.82 -36.97 -10.31
N GLN A 345 -23.79 -36.18 -10.02
CA GLN A 345 -23.08 -36.20 -8.75
C GLN A 345 -24.02 -35.98 -7.56
N MET A 346 -24.95 -35.04 -7.67
CA MET A 346 -25.95 -34.80 -6.61
C MET A 346 -26.93 -35.97 -6.41
N GLN A 347 -27.16 -36.78 -7.45
CA GLN A 347 -28.07 -37.94 -7.39
C GLN A 347 -27.40 -39.22 -6.86
N VAL A 348 -26.15 -39.47 -7.26
CA VAL A 348 -25.44 -40.74 -7.00
C VAL A 348 -24.55 -40.65 -5.75
N GLY A 349 -24.30 -39.45 -5.21
CA GLY A 349 -23.29 -39.20 -4.19
C GLY A 349 -21.97 -38.73 -4.84
N MET A 350 -21.04 -38.16 -4.05
CA MET A 350 -19.85 -37.43 -4.55
C MET A 350 -18.99 -38.26 -5.52
N ILE A 351 -18.99 -37.88 -6.80
CA ILE A 351 -18.14 -38.43 -7.87
C ILE A 351 -16.87 -37.57 -8.04
N ASP A 352 -17.01 -36.24 -8.01
CA ASP A 352 -15.92 -35.26 -7.98
C ASP A 352 -15.97 -34.50 -6.63
N GLU A 353 -14.92 -34.64 -5.81
CA GLU A 353 -14.86 -33.94 -4.51
C GLU A 353 -14.63 -32.42 -4.66
N LYS A 354 -14.14 -31.97 -5.81
CA LYS A 354 -13.76 -30.58 -6.06
C LYS A 354 -14.85 -29.81 -6.80
N LEU A 355 -15.58 -30.46 -7.70
CA LEU A 355 -16.65 -29.81 -8.46
C LEU A 355 -17.88 -29.59 -7.57
N THR A 356 -18.19 -28.32 -7.31
CA THR A 356 -19.36 -27.92 -6.51
C THR A 356 -20.27 -27.01 -7.32
N GLU A 357 -21.45 -26.69 -6.77
CA GLU A 357 -22.38 -25.75 -7.38
C GLU A 357 -21.75 -24.37 -7.63
N ALA A 358 -20.86 -23.90 -6.74
CA ALA A 358 -20.12 -22.65 -6.90
C ALA A 358 -19.14 -22.67 -8.09
N HIS A 359 -18.79 -23.84 -8.63
CA HIS A 359 -17.97 -23.96 -9.84
C HIS A 359 -18.81 -23.79 -11.11
N VAL A 360 -19.98 -24.44 -11.14
CA VAL A 360 -20.86 -24.53 -12.32
C VAL A 360 -21.83 -23.35 -12.43
N PHE A 361 -22.35 -22.90 -11.30
CA PHE A 361 -23.26 -21.76 -11.16
C PHE A 361 -22.67 -20.71 -10.21
N PRO A 362 -21.49 -20.15 -10.52
CA PRO A 362 -20.83 -19.17 -9.66
C PRO A 362 -21.64 -17.87 -9.57
N GLY A 363 -21.76 -17.33 -8.37
CA GLY A 363 -22.18 -15.94 -8.17
C GLY A 363 -21.07 -14.94 -8.57
N ASN A 364 -21.35 -13.64 -8.53
CA ASN A 364 -20.42 -12.60 -9.00
C ASN A 364 -19.02 -12.64 -8.36
N LYS A 365 -18.92 -12.98 -7.07
CA LYS A 365 -17.61 -13.12 -6.40
C LYS A 365 -16.85 -14.37 -6.84
N GLU A 366 -17.56 -15.47 -7.09
CA GLU A 366 -16.99 -16.76 -7.49
C GLU A 366 -16.58 -16.78 -8.97
N LYS A 367 -17.25 -16.00 -9.82
CA LYS A 367 -16.86 -15.76 -11.22
C LYS A 367 -15.44 -15.20 -11.33
N MET A 368 -14.99 -14.47 -10.31
CA MET A 368 -13.65 -13.86 -10.24
C MET A 368 -12.55 -14.82 -9.77
N ARG A 369 -12.89 -15.96 -9.17
CA ARG A 369 -11.91 -16.91 -8.61
C ARG A 369 -11.32 -17.80 -9.71
N VAL A 370 -10.03 -17.61 -10.00
CA VAL A 370 -9.28 -18.46 -10.94
C VAL A 370 -9.32 -19.93 -10.51
N LYS A 371 -9.20 -20.21 -9.21
CA LYS A 371 -9.29 -21.58 -8.65
C LYS A 371 -10.52 -22.34 -9.14
N HIS A 372 -11.69 -21.71 -9.17
CA HIS A 372 -12.90 -22.40 -9.62
C HIS A 372 -12.88 -22.65 -11.14
N ALA A 373 -12.29 -21.74 -11.91
CA ALA A 373 -12.13 -21.93 -13.34
C ALA A 373 -11.17 -23.07 -13.66
N THR A 374 -10.01 -23.13 -12.99
CA THR A 374 -9.00 -24.17 -13.23
C THR A 374 -9.45 -25.55 -12.72
N GLN A 375 -10.19 -25.61 -11.62
CA GLN A 375 -10.76 -26.88 -11.12
C GLN A 375 -11.84 -27.43 -12.06
N LEU A 376 -12.70 -26.57 -12.62
CA LEU A 376 -13.72 -26.98 -13.60
C LEU A 376 -13.07 -27.42 -14.93
N LEU A 377 -12.03 -26.71 -15.38
CA LEU A 377 -11.30 -27.02 -16.60
C LEU A 377 -10.10 -27.97 -16.35
N SER A 378 -10.26 -28.92 -15.42
CA SER A 378 -9.15 -29.77 -14.98
C SER A 378 -9.13 -31.14 -15.65
N HIS A 379 -7.95 -31.78 -15.64
CA HIS A 379 -7.80 -33.20 -16.00
C HIS A 379 -8.78 -34.09 -15.22
N HIS A 380 -9.02 -33.81 -13.93
CA HIS A 380 -9.92 -34.63 -13.11
C HIS A 380 -11.37 -34.59 -13.64
N THR A 381 -11.89 -33.39 -13.91
CA THR A 381 -13.24 -33.22 -14.48
C THR A 381 -13.35 -33.86 -15.86
N ALA A 382 -12.31 -33.77 -16.70
CA ALA A 382 -12.26 -34.47 -17.99
C ALA A 382 -12.33 -36.01 -17.83
N GLN A 383 -11.58 -36.59 -16.88
CA GLN A 383 -11.63 -38.04 -16.65
C GLN A 383 -12.99 -38.50 -16.13
N ILE A 384 -13.62 -37.73 -15.24
CA ILE A 384 -14.95 -38.08 -14.74
C ILE A 384 -15.99 -38.04 -15.87
N LEU A 385 -15.96 -37.04 -16.75
CA LEU A 385 -16.83 -37.00 -17.93
C LEU A 385 -16.64 -38.25 -18.82
N ARG A 386 -15.39 -38.71 -19.01
CA ARG A 386 -15.10 -39.95 -19.76
C ARG A 386 -15.66 -41.18 -19.04
N LEU A 387 -15.44 -41.30 -17.74
CA LEU A 387 -15.94 -42.43 -16.93
C LEU A 387 -17.46 -42.51 -16.96
N VAL A 388 -18.15 -41.39 -16.79
CA VAL A 388 -19.62 -41.33 -16.84
C VAL A 388 -20.14 -41.70 -18.24
N SER A 389 -19.45 -41.27 -19.30
CA SER A 389 -19.80 -41.66 -20.68
C SER A 389 -19.63 -43.17 -20.92
N MET A 390 -18.59 -43.80 -20.34
CA MET A 390 -18.34 -45.24 -20.47
C MET A 390 -19.29 -46.10 -19.63
N ALA A 391 -19.81 -45.57 -18.51
CA ALA A 391 -20.64 -46.30 -17.56
C ALA A 391 -22.07 -46.62 -18.03
N GLY A 392 -22.45 -46.26 -19.27
CA GLY A 392 -23.58 -46.89 -19.96
C GLY A 392 -24.74 -45.99 -20.40
N ASP A 393 -24.67 -44.67 -20.24
CA ASP A 393 -25.67 -43.77 -20.83
C ASP A 393 -25.42 -43.62 -22.33
N LYS A 394 -26.13 -44.43 -23.13
CA LYS A 394 -26.13 -44.38 -24.61
C LYS A 394 -26.55 -43.01 -25.18
N GLU A 395 -27.09 -42.11 -24.35
CA GLU A 395 -27.56 -40.77 -24.75
C GLU A 395 -26.46 -39.69 -24.81
N ASN A 396 -25.24 -39.92 -24.30
CA ASN A 396 -24.26 -38.84 -24.12
C ASN A 396 -22.92 -39.05 -24.85
N LYS A 397 -22.95 -39.12 -26.19
CA LYS A 397 -21.73 -39.03 -27.02
C LYS A 397 -21.00 -37.68 -26.86
N ASP A 398 -21.72 -36.64 -26.47
CA ASP A 398 -21.21 -35.27 -26.33
C ASP A 398 -20.23 -35.12 -25.15
N PHE A 399 -20.33 -35.97 -24.11
CA PHE A 399 -19.42 -35.93 -22.95
C PHE A 399 -17.98 -36.23 -23.32
N LEU A 400 -17.74 -37.12 -24.30
CA LEU A 400 -16.38 -37.43 -24.76
C LEU A 400 -15.73 -36.24 -25.46
N MET A 401 -16.52 -35.47 -26.22
CA MET A 401 -16.04 -34.25 -26.87
C MET A 401 -15.76 -33.17 -25.83
N THR A 402 -16.69 -32.93 -24.89
CA THR A 402 -16.47 -31.98 -23.81
C THR A 402 -15.27 -32.34 -22.94
N ALA A 403 -15.10 -33.62 -22.61
CA ALA A 403 -13.95 -34.11 -21.86
C ALA A 403 -12.62 -33.89 -22.57
N ALA A 404 -12.57 -34.09 -23.89
CA ALA A 404 -11.35 -33.91 -24.67
C ALA A 404 -10.98 -32.43 -24.81
N VAL A 405 -11.95 -31.53 -25.01
CA VAL A 405 -11.70 -30.08 -24.98
C VAL A 405 -11.24 -29.60 -23.59
N ILE A 406 -11.88 -30.06 -22.51
CA ILE A 406 -11.46 -29.72 -21.14
C ILE A 406 -10.04 -30.23 -20.87
N GLN A 407 -9.70 -31.43 -21.34
CA GLN A 407 -8.35 -31.97 -21.22
C GLN A 407 -7.31 -31.11 -21.95
N ASP A 408 -7.59 -30.71 -23.20
CA ASP A 408 -6.69 -29.83 -23.97
C ASP A 408 -6.50 -28.48 -23.28
N LEU A 409 -7.57 -27.90 -22.72
CA LEU A 409 -7.50 -26.66 -21.95
C LEU A 409 -6.68 -26.82 -20.67
N ASN A 410 -6.82 -27.93 -19.95
CA ASN A 410 -5.99 -28.26 -18.79
C ASN A 410 -4.50 -28.31 -19.19
N ASP A 411 -4.18 -29.07 -20.24
CA ASP A 411 -2.80 -29.29 -20.67
C ASP A 411 -2.15 -28.00 -21.17
N LEU A 412 -2.93 -27.14 -21.83
CA LEU A 412 -2.50 -25.80 -22.18
C LEU A 412 -2.23 -24.95 -20.93
N PHE A 413 -3.14 -24.94 -19.95
CA PHE A 413 -2.95 -24.18 -18.71
C PHE A 413 -1.71 -24.64 -17.95
N ASP A 414 -1.53 -25.94 -17.78
CA ASP A 414 -0.37 -26.53 -17.11
C ASP A 414 0.94 -26.19 -17.85
N SER A 415 0.92 -26.16 -19.19
CA SER A 415 2.07 -25.75 -20.00
C SER A 415 2.42 -24.26 -19.91
N LEU A 416 1.51 -23.45 -19.33
CA LEU A 416 1.60 -22.00 -19.21
C LEU A 416 1.74 -21.53 -17.75
N ASN A 417 1.50 -22.42 -16.78
CA ASN A 417 1.55 -22.12 -15.35
C ASN A 417 2.31 -23.21 -14.59
N GLY A 418 3.60 -23.35 -14.95
CA GLY A 418 4.51 -24.36 -14.40
C GLY A 418 4.74 -24.28 -12.88
N PRO A 419 5.51 -25.23 -12.34
CA PRO A 419 5.79 -25.28 -10.91
C PRO A 419 6.64 -24.11 -10.41
N LYS A 420 6.65 -23.94 -9.09
CA LYS A 420 7.64 -23.09 -8.42
C LYS A 420 9.05 -23.64 -8.69
N ARG A 421 10.05 -22.76 -8.62
CA ARG A 421 11.46 -23.15 -8.76
C ARG A 421 11.78 -24.24 -7.72
N ASN A 422 12.43 -25.32 -8.17
CA ASN A 422 12.84 -26.47 -7.35
C ASN A 422 11.72 -27.34 -6.76
N ASP A 423 10.49 -27.26 -7.25
CA ASP A 423 9.44 -28.23 -6.88
C ASP A 423 9.64 -29.54 -7.66
N ALA A 424 10.51 -30.40 -7.13
CA ALA A 424 10.86 -31.69 -7.74
C ALA A 424 9.70 -32.69 -7.82
N ASN A 425 8.64 -32.48 -7.04
CA ASN A 425 7.49 -33.38 -6.97
C ASN A 425 6.37 -32.99 -7.94
N SER A 426 6.49 -31.85 -8.62
CA SER A 426 5.47 -31.41 -9.57
C SER A 426 5.44 -32.30 -10.81
N LYS A 427 4.22 -32.70 -11.19
CA LYS A 427 3.96 -33.41 -12.46
C LYS A 427 4.09 -32.50 -13.68
N ILE A 428 3.98 -31.19 -13.45
CA ILE A 428 4.12 -30.14 -14.47
C ILE A 428 5.57 -29.68 -14.48
N LYS A 429 6.13 -29.38 -15.66
CA LYS A 429 7.53 -28.96 -15.81
C LYS A 429 7.61 -27.53 -16.33
N ASN A 430 8.65 -26.81 -15.90
CA ASN A 430 9.01 -25.53 -16.50
C ASN A 430 9.76 -25.76 -17.82
N PRO A 431 9.68 -24.81 -18.78
CA PRO A 431 10.50 -24.84 -19.99
C PRO A 431 11.99 -24.93 -19.68
N THR A 432 12.68 -25.80 -20.40
CA THR A 432 14.14 -25.94 -20.45
C THR A 432 14.60 -26.03 -21.92
N PRO A 433 15.89 -25.79 -22.23
CA PRO A 433 16.46 -26.09 -23.54
C PRO A 433 16.12 -27.52 -23.97
N GLY A 434 15.55 -27.67 -25.17
CA GLY A 434 15.12 -28.97 -25.71
C GLY A 434 13.78 -29.51 -25.19
N SER A 435 13.07 -28.80 -24.32
CA SER A 435 11.71 -29.21 -23.91
C SER A 435 10.67 -28.97 -25.00
N GLU A 436 9.59 -29.76 -24.98
CA GLU A 436 8.49 -29.73 -25.96
C GLU A 436 7.60 -28.46 -25.87
N HIS A 437 7.87 -27.52 -24.96
CA HIS A 437 6.98 -26.38 -24.70
C HIS A 437 6.74 -25.51 -25.94
N ILE A 438 7.78 -25.25 -26.75
CA ILE A 438 7.66 -24.43 -27.96
C ILE A 438 6.70 -25.08 -28.96
N GLU A 439 6.82 -26.40 -29.15
CA GLU A 439 5.98 -27.20 -30.04
C GLU A 439 4.54 -27.28 -29.52
N LYS A 440 4.37 -27.52 -28.21
CA LYS A 440 3.05 -27.51 -27.54
C LYS A 440 2.35 -26.17 -27.70
N TRP A 441 3.03 -25.06 -27.44
CA TRP A 441 2.46 -23.73 -27.63
C TRP A 441 2.15 -23.44 -29.10
N ALA A 442 2.92 -23.98 -30.06
CA ALA A 442 2.63 -23.83 -31.49
C ALA A 442 1.34 -24.54 -31.88
N PHE A 443 1.20 -25.77 -31.39
CA PHE A 443 0.03 -26.60 -31.58
C PHE A 443 -1.22 -25.93 -30.99
N PHE A 444 -1.17 -25.53 -29.72
CA PHE A 444 -2.29 -24.86 -29.06
C PHE A 444 -2.61 -23.49 -29.66
N ARG A 445 -1.61 -22.77 -30.17
CA ARG A 445 -1.84 -21.51 -30.90
C ARG A 445 -2.63 -21.73 -32.19
N LYS A 446 -2.37 -22.84 -32.90
CA LYS A 446 -3.17 -23.23 -34.08
C LYS A 446 -4.62 -23.53 -33.67
N MET A 447 -4.83 -24.32 -32.63
CA MET A 447 -6.17 -24.62 -32.11
C MET A 447 -6.91 -23.36 -31.65
N ALA A 448 -6.23 -22.45 -30.96
CA ALA A 448 -6.81 -21.19 -30.48
C ALA A 448 -7.28 -20.29 -31.63
N ARG A 449 -6.67 -20.34 -32.82
CA ARG A 449 -7.15 -19.62 -34.01
C ARG A 449 -8.47 -20.17 -34.56
N GLU A 450 -8.67 -21.47 -34.41
CA GLU A 450 -9.89 -22.16 -34.87
C GLU A 450 -10.97 -22.19 -33.80
N MET A 451 -10.64 -21.82 -32.56
CA MET A 451 -11.56 -21.78 -31.43
C MET A 451 -12.78 -20.89 -31.74
N LYS A 452 -13.98 -21.35 -31.38
CA LYS A 452 -15.21 -20.55 -31.49
C LYS A 452 -16.06 -20.74 -30.26
N PHE A 453 -16.59 -19.63 -29.75
CA PHE A 453 -17.64 -19.65 -28.73
C PHE A 453 -18.98 -19.49 -29.41
N ILE A 454 -19.95 -20.33 -29.06
CA ILE A 454 -21.30 -20.31 -29.61
C ILE A 454 -22.27 -20.10 -28.46
N ASN A 455 -23.08 -19.04 -28.53
CA ASN A 455 -24.06 -18.74 -27.50
C ASN A 455 -25.27 -19.69 -27.54
N THR A 456 -26.20 -19.54 -26.60
CA THR A 456 -27.44 -20.35 -26.54
C THR A 456 -28.34 -20.21 -27.78
N GLU A 457 -28.17 -19.17 -28.59
CA GLU A 457 -28.91 -18.92 -29.83
C GLU A 457 -28.22 -19.50 -31.07
N GLY A 458 -27.06 -20.15 -30.92
CA GLY A 458 -26.27 -20.68 -32.04
C GLY A 458 -25.41 -19.65 -32.76
N LYS A 459 -25.29 -18.42 -32.24
CA LYS A 459 -24.45 -17.36 -32.83
C LYS A 459 -23.01 -17.49 -32.35
N ILE A 460 -22.08 -17.37 -33.30
CA ILE A 460 -20.64 -17.30 -33.00
C ILE A 460 -20.35 -15.97 -32.32
N MET A 461 -19.69 -16.02 -31.16
CA MET A 461 -19.30 -14.86 -30.37
C MET A 461 -17.88 -14.44 -30.69
N ASN A 462 -17.66 -13.13 -30.81
CA ASN A 462 -16.31 -12.57 -30.84
C ASN A 462 -15.85 -12.29 -29.41
N VAL A 463 -14.90 -13.06 -28.90
CA VAL A 463 -14.43 -12.95 -27.51
C VAL A 463 -12.98 -12.46 -27.47
N PRO A 464 -12.67 -11.39 -26.72
CA PRO A 464 -11.30 -10.87 -26.63
C PRO A 464 -10.26 -11.90 -26.15
N CYS A 465 -10.67 -12.80 -25.25
CA CYS A 465 -9.77 -13.79 -24.65
C CYS A 465 -9.15 -14.74 -25.69
N GLN A 466 -9.85 -15.04 -26.79
CA GLN A 466 -9.29 -15.86 -27.88
C GLN A 466 -8.12 -15.16 -28.54
N ARG A 467 -8.31 -13.90 -28.97
CA ARG A 467 -7.28 -13.10 -29.62
C ARG A 467 -6.07 -12.93 -28.69
N ASN A 468 -6.34 -12.61 -27.43
CA ASN A 468 -5.30 -12.37 -26.42
C ASN A 468 -4.53 -13.64 -26.05
N LEU A 469 -5.18 -14.81 -26.08
CA LEU A 469 -4.51 -16.11 -25.93
C LEU A 469 -3.58 -16.40 -27.12
N ILE A 470 -4.02 -16.13 -28.36
CA ILE A 470 -3.18 -16.30 -29.56
C ILE A 470 -1.95 -15.38 -29.50
N THR A 471 -2.14 -14.13 -29.09
CA THR A 471 -1.04 -13.16 -28.91
C THR A 471 -0.06 -13.64 -27.83
N SER A 472 -0.57 -14.04 -26.67
CA SER A 472 0.27 -14.49 -25.54
C SER A 472 1.04 -15.76 -25.89
N LEU A 473 0.42 -16.72 -26.59
CA LEU A 473 1.12 -17.91 -27.07
C LEU A 473 2.22 -17.58 -28.08
N SER A 474 1.97 -16.65 -28.99
CA SER A 474 3.02 -16.16 -29.90
C SER A 474 4.17 -15.50 -29.13
N ALA A 475 3.84 -14.65 -28.15
CA ALA A 475 4.82 -13.96 -27.32
C ALA A 475 5.67 -14.97 -26.54
N MET A 476 5.04 -15.94 -25.87
CA MET A 476 5.74 -16.96 -25.06
C MET A 476 6.73 -17.79 -25.87
N GLN A 477 6.38 -18.17 -27.11
CA GLN A 477 7.28 -18.90 -28.01
C GLN A 477 8.55 -18.11 -28.32
N ASP A 478 8.37 -16.90 -28.85
CA ASP A 478 9.49 -16.05 -29.26
C ASP A 478 10.31 -15.59 -28.05
N PHE A 479 9.63 -15.30 -26.94
CA PHE A 479 10.23 -14.91 -25.67
C PHE A 479 11.14 -16.00 -25.12
N TRP A 480 10.67 -17.26 -25.06
CA TRP A 480 11.49 -18.34 -24.56
C TRP A 480 12.70 -18.63 -25.47
N GLN A 481 12.52 -18.59 -26.79
CA GLN A 481 13.63 -18.73 -27.73
C GLN A 481 14.70 -17.64 -27.57
N GLU A 482 14.29 -16.41 -27.24
CA GLU A 482 15.22 -15.31 -26.98
C GLU A 482 15.96 -15.51 -25.65
N LEU A 483 15.26 -15.87 -24.58
CA LEU A 483 15.89 -16.16 -23.29
C LEU A 483 16.89 -17.32 -23.37
N GLN A 484 16.59 -18.35 -24.15
CA GLN A 484 17.53 -19.45 -24.41
C GLN A 484 18.84 -18.95 -25.03
N LYS A 485 18.77 -18.01 -25.99
CA LYS A 485 19.96 -17.41 -26.62
C LYS A 485 20.77 -16.55 -25.64
N ILE A 486 20.10 -15.94 -24.67
CA ILE A 486 20.73 -15.15 -23.61
C ILE A 486 21.44 -16.05 -22.58
N GLY A 487 21.04 -17.33 -22.48
CA GLY A 487 21.68 -18.32 -21.60
C GLY A 487 20.78 -18.84 -20.47
N PHE A 488 19.47 -18.54 -20.49
CA PHE A 488 18.54 -19.07 -19.51
C PHE A 488 18.39 -20.60 -19.63
N GLN A 489 18.59 -21.30 -18.52
CA GLN A 489 18.46 -22.76 -18.45
C GLN A 489 17.03 -23.22 -18.17
N THR A 490 16.22 -22.36 -17.57
CA THR A 490 14.80 -22.62 -17.35
C THR A 490 14.01 -21.32 -17.28
N LEU A 491 12.72 -21.39 -17.60
CA LEU A 491 11.76 -20.30 -17.44
C LEU A 491 10.71 -20.67 -16.41
N VAL A 492 10.66 -19.95 -15.29
CA VAL A 492 9.62 -20.19 -14.28
C VAL A 492 8.34 -19.50 -14.71
N LEU A 493 7.41 -20.25 -15.30
CA LEU A 493 6.20 -19.70 -15.91
C LEU A 493 5.26 -19.03 -14.90
N ARG A 494 5.25 -19.49 -13.65
CA ARG A 494 4.49 -18.90 -12.55
C ARG A 494 4.92 -17.47 -12.22
N ASN A 495 6.09 -17.04 -12.69
CA ASN A 495 6.57 -15.67 -12.54
C ASN A 495 6.13 -14.76 -13.70
N ILE A 496 5.30 -15.24 -14.62
CA ILE A 496 4.87 -14.52 -15.83
C ILE A 496 3.33 -14.36 -15.78
N ASN A 497 2.85 -13.79 -14.69
CA ASN A 497 1.43 -13.50 -14.46
C ASN A 497 1.30 -12.28 -13.52
N GLN A 498 0.07 -11.86 -13.22
CA GLN A 498 -0.18 -10.73 -12.33
C GLN A 498 -0.38 -11.14 -10.85
N ASP A 499 -0.25 -12.42 -10.51
CA ASP A 499 -0.52 -12.92 -9.14
C ASP A 499 0.31 -12.17 -8.08
N PRO A 500 1.62 -11.89 -8.27
CA PRO A 500 2.39 -11.15 -7.25
C PRO A 500 1.86 -9.72 -7.04
N LEU A 501 1.28 -9.10 -8.07
CA LEU A 501 0.70 -7.77 -7.99
C LEU A 501 -0.66 -7.81 -7.29
N GLU A 502 -1.48 -8.83 -7.57
CA GLU A 502 -2.73 -9.06 -6.85
C GLU A 502 -2.51 -9.41 -5.38
N ASN A 503 -1.44 -10.15 -5.06
CA ASN A 503 -1.02 -10.41 -3.69
C ASN A 503 -0.63 -9.11 -2.96
N LEU A 504 0.09 -8.20 -3.64
CA LEU A 504 0.36 -6.86 -3.12
C LEU A 504 -0.95 -6.11 -2.81
N PHE A 505 -1.92 -6.14 -3.73
CA PHE A 505 -3.23 -5.52 -3.49
C PHE A 505 -3.98 -6.15 -2.31
N GLY A 506 -3.90 -7.47 -2.15
CA GLY A 506 -4.44 -8.19 -1.00
C GLY A 506 -3.83 -7.70 0.32
N LEU A 507 -2.50 -7.54 0.36
CA LEU A 507 -1.78 -7.03 1.54
C LEU A 507 -2.11 -5.56 1.84
N ILE A 508 -2.25 -4.72 0.81
CA ILE A 508 -2.69 -3.32 0.97
C ILE A 508 -4.08 -3.27 1.62
N ARG A 509 -5.03 -4.07 1.13
CA ARG A 509 -6.37 -4.16 1.73
C ARG A 509 -6.33 -4.69 3.17
N GLN A 510 -5.48 -5.69 3.45
CA GLN A 510 -5.32 -6.24 4.80
C GLN A 510 -4.76 -5.21 5.80
N ASN A 511 -3.80 -4.38 5.38
CA ASN A 511 -3.24 -3.30 6.19
C ASN A 511 -4.26 -2.19 6.52
N CYS A 512 -5.43 -2.20 5.88
CA CYS A 512 -6.53 -1.28 6.14
C CYS A 512 -7.60 -1.86 7.10
N GLY A 513 -7.34 -3.03 7.71
CA GLY A 513 -8.23 -3.67 8.68
C GLY A 513 -9.58 -4.05 8.10
N ALA A 514 -10.68 -3.58 8.71
CA ALA A 514 -12.04 -3.81 8.23
C ALA A 514 -12.36 -3.03 6.93
N ASN A 515 -11.55 -2.04 6.57
CA ASN A 515 -11.75 -1.28 5.34
C ASN A 515 -11.15 -2.01 4.13
N SER A 516 -11.97 -2.88 3.51
CA SER A 516 -11.59 -3.59 2.29
C SER A 516 -11.44 -2.69 1.05
N ASN A 517 -11.84 -1.42 1.10
CA ASN A 517 -11.74 -0.45 0.00
C ASN A 517 -10.95 0.80 0.42
N PRO A 518 -9.61 0.79 0.28
CA PRO A 518 -8.76 1.89 0.77
C PRO A 518 -9.04 3.20 0.04
N THR A 519 -8.87 4.34 0.71
CA THR A 519 -8.81 5.66 0.05
C THR A 519 -7.40 5.88 -0.52
N CYS A 520 -7.19 6.94 -1.31
CA CYS A 520 -5.86 7.26 -1.85
C CYS A 520 -4.78 7.39 -0.75
N LEU A 521 -5.08 8.07 0.35
CA LEU A 521 -4.14 8.20 1.49
C LEU A 521 -3.89 6.86 2.21
N HIS A 522 -4.94 6.03 2.37
CA HIS A 522 -4.79 4.69 2.93
C HIS A 522 -3.92 3.82 2.04
N PHE A 523 -4.14 3.86 0.73
CA PHE A 523 -3.36 3.11 -0.25
C PHE A 523 -1.88 3.47 -0.15
N GLU A 524 -1.52 4.76 -0.17
CA GLU A 524 -0.14 5.21 -0.07
C GLU A 524 0.52 4.73 1.23
N THR A 525 -0.16 4.91 2.36
CA THR A 525 0.34 4.51 3.67
C THR A 525 0.50 2.99 3.77
N ALA A 526 -0.46 2.24 3.24
CA ALA A 526 -0.44 0.78 3.23
C ALA A 526 0.67 0.27 2.32
N LEU A 527 0.86 0.85 1.13
CA LEU A 527 1.94 0.50 0.22
C LEU A 527 3.32 0.74 0.87
N LYS A 528 3.54 1.92 1.48
CA LYS A 528 4.74 2.20 2.31
C LYS A 528 4.95 1.11 3.35
N SER A 529 3.88 0.74 4.06
CA SER A 529 3.94 -0.29 5.11
C SER A 529 4.26 -1.68 4.56
N VAL A 530 3.71 -2.08 3.41
CA VAL A 530 3.98 -3.39 2.79
C VAL A 530 5.45 -3.48 2.38
N LEU A 531 5.99 -2.46 1.71
CA LEU A 531 7.39 -2.42 1.29
C LEU A 531 8.36 -2.63 2.47
N ILE A 532 7.96 -2.19 3.67
CA ILE A 532 8.72 -2.29 4.92
C ILE A 532 8.45 -3.61 5.67
N SER A 533 7.22 -4.13 5.60
CA SER A 533 6.79 -5.28 6.42
C SER A 533 7.00 -6.63 5.72
N HIS A 534 7.28 -6.62 4.41
CA HIS A 534 7.49 -7.83 3.58
C HIS A 534 8.66 -8.73 4.03
N PHE A 535 9.38 -8.35 5.08
CA PHE A 535 10.42 -9.14 5.74
C PHE A 535 9.84 -10.22 6.68
N PHE A 536 8.55 -10.18 6.99
CA PHE A 536 7.89 -11.12 7.89
C PHE A 536 6.48 -11.51 7.39
N GLU A 537 6.36 -12.44 6.45
CA GLU A 537 5.05 -12.89 5.93
C GLU A 537 4.40 -14.00 6.78
N PRO A 538 3.12 -13.84 7.13
CA PRO A 538 2.17 -14.95 7.06
C PRO A 538 1.04 -14.61 6.07
N HIS A 539 0.70 -15.58 5.22
CA HIS A 539 -0.36 -15.50 4.22
C HIS A 539 -1.75 -15.76 4.84
N SER A 540 -2.80 -15.15 4.28
CA SER A 540 -4.18 -15.39 4.72
C SER A 540 -4.75 -16.68 4.12
N ALA A 541 -5.46 -17.46 4.94
CA ALA A 541 -6.19 -18.64 4.46
C ALA A 541 -7.41 -18.18 3.64
N GLY A 542 -7.34 -18.31 2.31
CA GLY A 542 -8.46 -18.03 1.39
C GLY A 542 -8.28 -16.87 0.41
N ALA A 543 -7.05 -16.39 0.18
CA ALA A 543 -6.74 -15.43 -0.88
C ALA A 543 -7.19 -15.94 -2.28
N ASN A 544 -7.52 -15.01 -3.18
CA ASN A 544 -7.94 -15.35 -4.55
C ASN A 544 -6.78 -15.85 -5.42
N CYS A 545 -5.54 -15.46 -5.06
CA CYS A 545 -4.31 -15.80 -5.75
C CYS A 545 -3.44 -16.70 -4.86
N GLU A 546 -2.55 -17.48 -5.48
CA GLU A 546 -1.61 -18.30 -4.74
C GLU A 546 -0.50 -17.44 -4.11
N ALA A 547 0.02 -17.89 -2.98
CA ALA A 547 1.21 -17.31 -2.36
C ALA A 547 2.38 -17.28 -3.35
N ASP A 548 2.85 -16.09 -3.71
CA ASP A 548 4.06 -15.93 -4.51
C ASP A 548 5.29 -16.10 -3.61
N SER A 549 6.36 -16.72 -4.12
CA SER A 549 7.59 -16.94 -3.37
C SER A 549 8.62 -15.83 -3.60
N ALA A 550 8.18 -14.63 -4.01
CA ALA A 550 9.09 -13.57 -4.47
C ALA A 550 9.56 -12.69 -3.32
N THR A 551 10.83 -12.30 -3.38
CA THR A 551 11.46 -11.42 -2.38
C THR A 551 11.47 -9.97 -2.87
N MET A 552 11.46 -9.01 -1.94
CA MET A 552 11.59 -7.60 -2.32
C MET A 552 13.00 -7.32 -2.87
N LEU A 553 13.08 -6.63 -4.01
CA LEU A 553 14.37 -6.33 -4.65
C LEU A 553 15.25 -5.45 -3.77
N ILE A 554 14.66 -4.37 -3.25
CA ILE A 554 15.37 -3.40 -2.42
C ILE A 554 15.28 -3.85 -0.97
N LYS A 555 16.44 -3.91 -0.30
CA LYS A 555 16.49 -4.18 1.14
C LYS A 555 16.20 -2.94 1.96
N ILE A 556 15.59 -3.10 3.14
CA ILE A 556 15.16 -1.96 3.97
C ILE A 556 16.32 -1.09 4.43
N GLU A 557 17.49 -1.68 4.68
CA GLU A 557 18.66 -0.93 5.15
C GLU A 557 19.02 0.19 4.17
N SER A 558 18.81 -0.03 2.87
CA SER A 558 19.04 0.99 1.84
C SER A 558 18.07 2.17 1.92
N PHE A 559 16.89 2.00 2.53
CA PHE A 559 15.94 3.10 2.69
C PHE A 559 16.36 4.11 3.75
N LEU A 560 17.29 3.73 4.63
CA LEU A 560 17.66 4.49 5.83
C LEU A 560 19.07 5.08 5.78
N GLN A 561 19.86 4.72 4.78
CA GLN A 561 21.23 5.23 4.64
C GLN A 561 21.30 6.72 4.27
N SER A 562 20.19 7.34 3.89
CA SER A 562 20.12 8.77 3.55
C SER A 562 20.16 9.72 4.76
N THR A 563 20.19 9.23 6.02
CA THR A 563 20.21 10.07 7.23
C THR A 563 21.50 10.03 8.04
N LYS A 564 22.54 9.31 7.59
CA LYS A 564 23.83 9.18 8.32
C LYS A 564 24.88 10.21 7.89
N GLY A 565 24.48 11.46 7.71
CA GLY A 565 25.38 12.58 7.44
C GLY A 565 25.59 13.47 8.65
N GLU A 566 25.75 12.92 9.87
CA GLU A 566 26.16 13.65 11.08
C GLU A 566 26.31 12.64 12.27
N GLU A 567 27.30 11.75 12.21
CA GLU A 567 27.77 11.05 13.43
C GLU A 567 28.88 11.92 14.05
N LEU A 568 28.49 12.79 14.97
CA LEU A 568 29.41 13.41 15.94
C LEU A 568 29.95 12.33 16.87
N SER A 569 31.26 12.37 17.04
CA SER A 569 32.09 11.48 17.84
C SER A 569 31.55 11.23 19.25
N LEU A 570 31.57 9.96 19.62
CA LEU A 570 31.41 9.46 20.99
C LEU A 570 32.47 10.09 21.90
N ASP A 571 32.05 10.97 22.81
CA ASP A 571 32.73 11.18 24.07
C ASP A 571 31.80 10.70 25.20
N GLU A 572 32.18 9.57 25.77
CA GLU A 572 31.71 9.11 27.08
C GLU A 572 32.25 10.08 28.13
N ASN A 573 31.39 10.84 28.78
CA ASN A 573 31.43 11.26 30.19
C ASN A 573 30.47 12.43 30.38
N ILE A 574 29.48 12.30 31.27
CA ILE A 574 29.17 13.27 32.33
C ILE A 574 28.04 12.72 33.21
N ASP A 575 28.35 12.75 34.51
CA ASP A 575 27.55 12.39 35.67
C ASP A 575 26.27 13.23 35.80
N SER A 576 25.28 12.63 36.44
CA SER A 576 24.01 13.24 36.81
C SER A 576 24.14 14.26 37.95
N SER A 577 23.70 15.52 37.73
CA SER A 577 22.91 16.31 38.69
C SER A 577 22.65 17.73 38.18
N SER A 578 21.43 18.04 37.74
CA SER A 578 20.80 19.35 37.96
C SER A 578 19.32 19.29 37.62
N ASP A 579 18.47 19.55 38.62
CA ASP A 579 17.07 19.88 38.45
C ASP A 579 16.92 21.14 37.58
N CYS A 580 16.09 21.08 36.53
CA CYS A 580 15.46 22.27 35.96
C CYS A 580 14.18 21.90 35.17
N VAL A 581 13.07 22.37 35.74
CA VAL A 581 11.76 22.76 35.17
C VAL A 581 11.56 22.47 33.67
N ALA A 582 10.60 21.60 33.38
CA ALA A 582 10.08 21.36 32.04
C ALA A 582 9.23 22.55 31.56
N GLU A 583 9.74 23.33 30.60
CA GLU A 583 8.91 24.15 29.74
C GLU A 583 8.32 23.28 28.63
N GLN A 584 6.98 23.25 28.59
CA GLN A 584 6.19 22.69 27.50
C GLN A 584 6.34 23.57 26.26
N ASN A 585 7.25 23.19 25.36
CA ASN A 585 7.23 23.67 23.98
C ASN A 585 6.46 22.66 23.13
N ASP A 586 5.17 22.93 22.94
CA ASP A 586 4.33 22.31 21.93
C ASP A 586 4.82 22.72 20.54
N CYS A 587 5.37 21.75 19.81
CA CYS A 587 5.65 21.90 18.38
C CYS A 587 4.55 21.19 17.59
N PRO A 588 3.98 21.80 16.53
CA PRO A 588 2.86 21.23 15.80
C PRO A 588 3.32 20.08 14.89
N ASP A 589 3.26 18.86 15.42
CA ASP A 589 3.51 17.61 14.71
C ASP A 589 2.32 17.24 13.80
N SER A 590 2.55 16.95 12.51
CA SER A 590 1.67 16.05 11.76
C SER A 590 2.23 14.62 11.83
N PRO A 591 1.48 13.64 12.35
CA PRO A 591 1.93 12.25 12.37
C PRO A 591 1.77 11.58 11.00
N PRO A 592 2.65 10.64 10.61
CA PRO A 592 2.28 9.62 9.63
C PRO A 592 1.07 8.85 10.18
N VAL A 593 0.01 8.87 9.39
CA VAL A 593 -1.32 8.42 9.80
C VAL A 593 -1.32 6.91 9.88
N LEU A 594 -1.06 6.40 11.08
CA LEU A 594 -1.00 4.97 11.32
C LEU A 594 -2.39 4.30 11.32
N HIS A 595 -3.43 5.06 11.67
CA HIS A 595 -4.87 4.75 11.55
C HIS A 595 -5.63 6.03 11.23
N LEU A 596 -6.51 6.02 10.23
CA LEU A 596 -7.57 7.02 10.09
C LEU A 596 -8.77 6.51 10.88
N GLU A 597 -9.13 7.21 11.95
CA GLU A 597 -10.49 7.08 12.46
C GLU A 597 -11.44 7.64 11.40
N ASP A 598 -12.57 6.97 11.16
CA ASP A 598 -13.65 7.60 10.43
C ASP A 598 -14.15 8.75 11.31
N ASP A 599 -13.76 9.98 10.98
CA ASP A 599 -14.26 11.23 11.57
C ASP A 599 -15.80 11.20 11.56
N ARG A 600 -16.38 10.71 12.65
CA ARG A 600 -17.84 10.62 12.83
C ARG A 600 -18.41 11.78 13.63
N ASN A 601 -17.59 12.70 14.10
CA ASN A 601 -18.05 13.86 14.85
C ASN A 601 -17.36 15.11 14.32
N GLU A 602 -18.07 15.85 13.47
CA GLU A 602 -18.04 17.33 13.37
C GLU A 602 -18.89 17.70 12.13
N ASP A 603 -20.21 17.62 12.30
CA ASP A 603 -21.17 17.87 11.23
C ASP A 603 -21.26 19.35 10.80
N PHE A 604 -20.57 20.25 11.51
CA PHE A 604 -20.73 21.71 11.40
C PHE A 604 -19.90 22.37 10.28
N LEU A 605 -18.73 21.82 9.90
CA LEU A 605 -17.83 22.45 8.90
C LEU A 605 -18.38 22.44 7.46
N LEU A 606 -19.51 21.78 7.23
CA LEU A 606 -20.10 21.65 5.90
C LEU A 606 -20.78 22.92 5.39
N ASP A 607 -21.35 23.69 6.31
CA ASP A 607 -22.22 24.81 5.97
C ASP A 607 -21.43 26.13 5.81
N MET A 608 -20.10 26.07 5.97
CA MET A 608 -19.17 27.20 5.85
C MET A 608 -18.75 27.55 4.41
N VAL A 609 -19.16 26.75 3.42
CA VAL A 609 -18.71 26.89 2.00
C VAL A 609 -19.81 27.44 1.06
N GLU A 610 -21.02 27.71 1.56
CA GLU A 610 -22.08 28.39 0.80
C GLU A 610 -22.56 29.67 1.49
N PRO A 611 -22.55 30.84 0.81
CA PRO A 611 -23.44 31.92 1.17
C PRO A 611 -24.82 31.56 0.59
N THR A 612 -25.66 30.86 1.35
CA THR A 612 -27.03 30.57 0.89
C THR A 612 -27.83 31.87 0.83
N LYS A 613 -28.33 32.16 -0.38
CA LYS A 613 -29.44 33.08 -0.59
C LYS A 613 -30.68 32.48 0.08
N ASN A 614 -30.87 32.72 1.38
CA ASN A 614 -32.14 32.76 2.12
C ASN A 614 -31.86 32.71 3.63
N ASN A 615 -31.97 33.85 4.30
CA ASN A 615 -32.21 34.08 5.74
C ASN A 615 -32.08 32.89 6.73
N LEU A 616 -30.87 32.33 6.86
CA LEU A 616 -30.43 31.45 7.97
C LEU A 616 -28.99 31.83 8.36
N GLY A 617 -28.73 33.14 8.56
CA GLY A 617 -27.41 33.74 8.40
C GLY A 617 -26.76 34.41 9.61
N GLU A 618 -26.99 33.96 10.85
CA GLU A 618 -26.29 34.52 12.03
C GLU A 618 -25.45 33.46 12.77
N ASP A 619 -25.98 32.28 13.07
CA ASP A 619 -25.30 31.27 13.92
C ASP A 619 -24.00 30.65 13.34
N HIS A 620 -23.72 30.78 12.03
CA HIS A 620 -22.65 30.02 11.35
C HIS A 620 -21.37 30.81 11.09
N GLN A 621 -21.47 32.14 11.05
CA GLN A 621 -20.29 32.99 10.98
C GLN A 621 -19.57 33.02 12.33
N ASP A 622 -20.33 32.98 13.41
CA ASP A 622 -19.84 33.05 14.77
C ASP A 622 -18.84 31.92 15.11
N ASP A 623 -18.99 30.71 14.56
CA ASP A 623 -18.09 29.59 14.85
C ASP A 623 -16.73 29.68 14.08
N LEU A 624 -16.73 30.16 12.83
CA LEU A 624 -15.47 30.48 12.13
C LEU A 624 -14.72 31.58 12.87
N MET A 625 -15.47 32.60 13.28
CA MET A 625 -14.95 33.76 13.97
C MET A 625 -14.44 33.37 15.36
N GLU A 626 -15.13 32.48 16.07
CA GLU A 626 -14.70 31.92 17.35
C GLU A 626 -13.44 31.06 17.18
N LYS A 627 -13.33 30.25 16.13
CA LYS A 627 -12.09 29.49 15.82
C LYS A 627 -10.91 30.40 15.50
N ILE A 628 -11.14 31.46 14.73
CA ILE A 628 -10.10 32.45 14.43
C ILE A 628 -9.72 33.19 15.72
N ALA A 629 -10.68 33.66 16.50
CA ALA A 629 -10.45 34.33 17.79
C ALA A 629 -9.64 33.45 18.75
N LYS A 630 -9.99 32.16 18.90
CA LYS A 630 -9.23 31.18 19.70
C LYS A 630 -7.81 30.94 19.18
N SER A 631 -7.57 31.11 17.88
CA SER A 631 -6.23 30.95 17.27
C SER A 631 -5.31 32.15 17.51
N ILE A 632 -5.89 33.33 17.78
CA ILE A 632 -5.16 34.57 18.05
C ILE A 632 -4.76 34.61 19.53
N LYS A 633 -3.51 34.25 19.83
CA LYS A 633 -2.96 34.33 21.20
C LYS A 633 -2.28 35.69 21.41
N THR A 634 -3.06 36.72 21.75
CA THR A 634 -2.51 38.07 21.99
C THR A 634 -3.11 38.70 23.23
N ASN A 635 -2.25 39.21 24.12
CA ASN A 635 -2.66 40.04 25.26
C ASN A 635 -2.43 41.54 24.95
N CYS A 636 -2.50 41.92 23.67
CA CYS A 636 -2.20 43.28 23.23
C CYS A 636 -3.50 44.08 23.08
N ASP A 637 -3.68 45.10 23.91
CA ASP A 637 -4.90 45.93 23.96
C ASP A 637 -5.24 46.59 22.62
N GLU A 638 -4.22 47.04 21.88
CA GLU A 638 -4.41 47.65 20.56
C GLU A 638 -4.93 46.62 19.54
N CYS A 639 -4.47 45.38 19.62
CA CYS A 639 -4.96 44.30 18.75
C CYS A 639 -6.38 43.86 19.13
N LEU A 640 -6.67 43.76 20.44
CA LEU A 640 -7.99 43.36 20.93
C LEU A 640 -9.06 44.38 20.54
N ARG A 641 -8.77 45.69 20.62
CA ARG A 641 -9.68 46.77 20.16
C ARG A 641 -9.91 46.78 18.64
N CYS A 642 -8.94 46.30 17.85
CA CYS A 642 -9.13 46.14 16.41
C CYS A 642 -9.96 44.90 16.06
N LEU A 643 -9.92 43.85 16.89
CA LEU A 643 -10.59 42.57 16.65
C LEU A 643 -12.01 42.51 17.21
N PHE A 644 -12.29 43.24 18.29
CA PHE A 644 -13.55 43.19 19.04
C PHE A 644 -14.10 44.60 19.35
N GLU A 645 -15.42 44.70 19.39
CA GLU A 645 -16.19 45.88 19.79
C GLU A 645 -16.89 45.59 21.15
N SER A 646 -16.94 46.59 22.05
CA SER A 646 -17.65 46.43 23.33
C SER A 646 -19.17 46.59 23.14
N SER A 647 -19.95 45.67 23.69
CA SER A 647 -21.43 45.68 23.60
C SER A 647 -22.07 46.79 24.45
N ASP A 648 -21.36 47.30 25.46
CA ASP A 648 -21.70 48.49 26.23
C ASP A 648 -20.52 49.49 26.19
N GLY A 649 -20.79 50.74 25.82
CA GLY A 649 -19.78 51.76 25.55
C GLY A 649 -19.02 52.31 26.78
N ASP A 650 -19.00 51.62 27.92
CA ASP A 650 -18.48 52.19 29.18
C ASP A 650 -17.93 51.17 30.21
N LYS A 651 -17.50 49.97 29.81
CA LYS A 651 -16.79 49.04 30.70
C LYS A 651 -15.37 48.73 30.21
N ASP A 652 -14.42 48.75 31.14
CA ASP A 652 -13.06 48.28 30.92
C ASP A 652 -13.06 46.84 30.39
N LEU A 653 -12.32 46.63 29.29
CA LEU A 653 -12.19 45.38 28.52
C LEU A 653 -11.69 44.15 29.32
N PHE A 654 -11.51 44.26 30.65
CA PHE A 654 -10.72 43.35 31.46
C PHE A 654 -11.50 42.52 32.50
N GLU A 655 -12.83 42.61 32.57
CA GLU A 655 -13.63 41.90 33.59
C GLU A 655 -14.57 40.80 33.08
N THR A 656 -14.67 40.55 31.77
CA THR A 656 -15.57 39.51 31.22
C THR A 656 -14.84 38.48 30.37
N ASP A 657 -15.28 37.21 30.50
CA ASP A 657 -14.82 36.10 29.68
C ASP A 657 -14.99 36.43 28.19
N HIS A 658 -14.02 36.04 27.34
CA HIS A 658 -13.95 36.31 25.90
C HIS A 658 -15.18 35.88 25.07
N HIS A 659 -16.18 35.24 25.69
CA HIS A 659 -17.42 34.78 25.07
C HIS A 659 -18.50 35.87 24.94
N GLU A 660 -18.32 37.06 25.53
CA GLU A 660 -19.32 38.15 25.48
C GLU A 660 -18.97 39.29 24.49
N TRP A 661 -17.91 39.16 23.69
CA TRP A 661 -17.42 40.23 22.81
C TRP A 661 -17.95 40.11 21.39
N GLN A 662 -18.43 41.23 20.81
CA GLN A 662 -18.84 41.28 19.40
C GLN A 662 -17.62 41.52 18.51
N HIS A 663 -17.55 40.84 17.37
CA HIS A 663 -16.46 41.00 16.41
C HIS A 663 -16.51 42.35 15.71
N SER A 664 -15.35 42.97 15.45
CA SER A 664 -15.32 44.26 14.77
C SER A 664 -15.84 44.19 13.33
N GLN A 665 -16.47 45.26 12.86
CA GLN A 665 -17.00 45.33 11.48
C GLN A 665 -15.92 45.14 10.40
N ASN A 666 -14.68 45.57 10.67
CA ASN A 666 -13.57 45.40 9.74
C ASN A 666 -13.08 43.94 9.70
N PHE A 667 -13.04 43.27 10.85
CA PHE A 667 -12.70 41.85 10.93
C PHE A 667 -13.76 41.00 10.19
N LEU A 668 -15.05 41.29 10.37
CA LEU A 668 -16.14 40.65 9.63
C LEU A 668 -16.00 40.83 8.10
N LYS A 669 -15.73 42.05 7.63
CA LYS A 669 -15.50 42.32 6.19
C LYS A 669 -14.33 41.54 5.62
N MET A 670 -13.24 41.41 6.37
CA MET A 670 -12.08 40.62 5.94
C MET A 670 -12.46 39.15 5.77
N VAL A 671 -13.18 38.56 6.74
CA VAL A 671 -13.60 37.15 6.67
C VAL A 671 -14.58 36.91 5.52
N HIS A 672 -15.55 37.81 5.30
CA HIS A 672 -16.44 37.75 4.12
C HIS A 672 -15.69 37.83 2.80
N SER A 673 -14.75 38.77 2.68
CA SER A 673 -13.91 38.90 1.48
C SER A 673 -13.09 37.63 1.26
N ALA A 674 -12.52 37.06 2.33
CA ALA A 674 -11.76 35.83 2.26
C ALA A 674 -12.61 34.64 1.81
N GLN A 675 -13.83 34.49 2.35
CA GLN A 675 -14.77 33.44 1.94
C GLN A 675 -15.16 33.57 0.47
N SER A 676 -15.51 34.78 0.01
CA SER A 676 -15.88 35.03 -1.38
C SER A 676 -14.71 34.75 -2.34
N THR A 677 -13.50 35.17 -1.95
CA THR A 677 -12.26 34.91 -2.69
C THR A 677 -11.98 33.42 -2.76
N PHE A 678 -12.14 32.69 -1.65
CA PHE A 678 -11.93 31.25 -1.62
C PHE A 678 -12.86 30.51 -2.58
N VAL A 679 -14.16 30.82 -2.57
CA VAL A 679 -15.13 30.18 -3.45
C VAL A 679 -14.83 30.45 -4.93
N THR A 680 -14.42 31.67 -5.26
CA THR A 680 -14.27 32.11 -6.65
C THR A 680 -12.92 31.75 -7.25
N LEU A 681 -11.83 31.88 -6.48
CA LEU A 681 -10.46 31.73 -6.98
C LEU A 681 -9.75 30.46 -6.48
N ILE A 682 -10.04 29.99 -5.27
CA ILE A 682 -9.31 28.86 -4.65
C ILE A 682 -9.98 27.51 -4.96
N ILE A 683 -11.31 27.41 -4.92
CA ILE A 683 -12.02 26.16 -5.25
C ILE A 683 -11.67 25.61 -6.63
N PRO A 684 -11.58 26.42 -7.72
CA PRO A 684 -11.15 25.90 -9.03
C PRO A 684 -9.75 25.27 -9.02
N LEU A 685 -8.89 25.71 -8.10
CA LEU A 685 -7.50 25.28 -7.95
C LEU A 685 -7.30 24.29 -6.79
N ILE A 686 -8.39 23.74 -6.22
CA ILE A 686 -8.36 22.85 -5.05
C ILE A 686 -7.52 21.57 -5.26
N HIS A 687 -7.29 21.19 -6.51
CA HIS A 687 -6.49 20.03 -6.88
C HIS A 687 -5.00 20.32 -7.03
N SER A 688 -4.52 21.52 -6.69
CA SER A 688 -3.11 21.89 -6.83
C SER A 688 -2.21 21.22 -5.76
N SER A 689 -0.95 20.94 -6.10
CA SER A 689 0.06 20.37 -5.19
C SER A 689 0.57 21.35 -4.14
N GLY A 690 0.46 22.66 -4.38
CA GLY A 690 0.80 23.74 -3.44
C GLY A 690 -0.42 24.54 -2.94
N LEU A 691 -1.57 23.88 -2.75
CA LEU A 691 -2.85 24.53 -2.46
C LEU A 691 -2.76 25.50 -1.27
N LYS A 692 -2.10 25.11 -0.16
CA LYS A 692 -1.97 25.98 1.02
C LYS A 692 -1.28 27.29 0.68
N GLN A 693 -0.14 27.23 -0.03
CA GLN A 693 0.61 28.41 -0.42
C GLN A 693 -0.21 29.29 -1.38
N ILE A 694 -0.77 28.69 -2.43
CA ILE A 694 -1.63 29.38 -3.40
C ILE A 694 -2.80 30.08 -2.69
N ALA A 695 -3.44 29.38 -1.75
CA ALA A 695 -4.56 29.92 -0.98
C ALA A 695 -4.13 31.09 -0.08
N CYS A 696 -3.02 30.97 0.64
CA CYS A 696 -2.52 32.04 1.51
C CYS A 696 -2.10 33.28 0.73
N GLU A 697 -1.39 33.11 -0.39
CA GLU A 697 -1.00 34.22 -1.29
C GLU A 697 -2.24 34.89 -1.90
N THR A 698 -3.20 34.10 -2.37
CA THR A 698 -4.45 34.61 -2.96
C THR A 698 -5.26 35.43 -1.95
N LEU A 699 -5.40 34.95 -0.71
CA LEU A 699 -6.11 35.70 0.33
C LEU A 699 -5.34 36.95 0.76
N SER A 700 -4.01 36.88 0.86
CA SER A 700 -3.19 38.04 1.23
C SER A 700 -3.29 39.20 0.22
N ILE A 701 -3.51 38.89 -1.06
CA ILE A 701 -3.67 39.90 -2.13
C ILE A 701 -5.09 40.48 -2.16
N ASN A 702 -6.11 39.66 -1.90
CA ASN A 702 -7.52 40.04 -2.13
C ASN A 702 -8.25 40.51 -0.86
N CYS A 703 -7.68 40.31 0.33
CA CYS A 703 -8.27 40.74 1.59
C CYS A 703 -7.66 42.05 2.10
N GLU A 704 -8.50 42.97 2.57
CA GLU A 704 -8.03 44.20 3.23
C GLU A 704 -7.44 43.88 4.60
N THR A 705 -6.17 44.23 4.79
CA THR A 705 -5.40 43.95 6.02
C THR A 705 -5.02 45.23 6.78
N HIS A 706 -5.25 46.41 6.20
CA HIS A 706 -4.84 47.72 6.73
C HIS A 706 -5.63 48.20 7.96
N TRP A 707 -6.63 47.44 8.41
CA TRP A 707 -7.43 47.77 9.61
C TRP A 707 -6.75 47.37 10.93
N LEU A 708 -5.72 46.52 10.87
CA LEU A 708 -4.94 46.12 12.04
C LEU A 708 -3.63 46.93 12.09
N THR A 709 -3.62 48.01 12.88
CA THR A 709 -2.53 49.01 12.85
C THR A 709 -1.41 48.76 13.85
N CYS A 710 -1.50 47.70 14.68
CA CYS A 710 -0.50 47.42 15.70
C CYS A 710 0.88 47.13 15.07
N PRO A 711 1.92 47.93 15.36
CA PRO A 711 3.24 47.80 14.72
C PRO A 711 4.00 46.53 15.13
N LEU A 712 3.65 45.91 16.27
CA LEU A 712 4.34 44.73 16.80
C LEU A 712 3.71 43.41 16.35
N HIS A 713 2.38 43.34 16.22
CA HIS A 713 1.66 42.08 16.06
C HIS A 713 0.84 41.96 14.77
N SER A 714 0.62 43.06 14.04
CA SER A 714 -0.27 43.07 12.86
C SER A 714 0.04 41.96 11.86
N ALA A 715 1.30 41.85 11.42
CA ALA A 715 1.72 40.85 10.45
C ALA A 715 1.49 39.41 10.93
N SER A 716 1.86 39.10 12.18
CA SER A 716 1.72 37.75 12.76
C SER A 716 0.26 37.36 12.98
N ILE A 717 -0.58 38.31 13.41
CA ILE A 717 -2.02 38.08 13.60
C ILE A 717 -2.70 37.87 12.26
N ILE A 718 -2.41 38.70 11.24
CA ILE A 718 -2.97 38.54 9.89
C ILE A 718 -2.57 37.20 9.28
N GLU A 719 -1.31 36.80 9.39
CA GLU A 719 -0.85 35.48 8.94
C GLU A 719 -1.60 34.35 9.63
N THR A 720 -1.78 34.44 10.95
CA THR A 720 -2.54 33.46 11.73
C THR A 720 -4.00 33.39 11.29
N ILE A 721 -4.65 34.54 11.07
CA ILE A 721 -6.03 34.63 10.56
C ILE A 721 -6.13 33.95 9.20
N ILE A 722 -5.26 34.30 8.25
CA ILE A 722 -5.27 33.73 6.89
C ILE A 722 -5.04 32.22 6.95
N HIS A 723 -4.04 31.74 7.70
CA HIS A 723 -3.78 30.31 7.86
C HIS A 723 -4.97 29.56 8.44
N THR A 724 -5.63 30.10 9.47
CA THR A 724 -6.81 29.49 10.08
C THR A 724 -7.99 29.46 9.13
N ILE A 725 -8.23 30.53 8.35
CA ILE A 725 -9.27 30.58 7.32
C ILE A 725 -9.00 29.52 6.24
N VAL A 726 -7.80 29.52 5.64
CA VAL A 726 -7.43 28.57 4.59
C VAL A 726 -7.61 27.14 5.05
N LYS A 727 -7.08 26.80 6.24
CA LYS A 727 -7.23 25.46 6.82
C LYS A 727 -8.69 25.06 7.00
N THR A 728 -9.48 25.93 7.61
CA THR A 728 -10.88 25.64 7.93
C THR A 728 -11.73 25.49 6.66
N MET A 729 -11.54 26.38 5.68
CA MET A 729 -12.27 26.36 4.42
C MET A 729 -11.91 25.15 3.55
N ILE A 730 -10.63 24.78 3.46
CA ILE A 730 -10.20 23.57 2.75
C ILE A 730 -10.81 22.32 3.38
N LEU A 731 -10.76 22.22 4.72
CA LEU A 731 -11.36 21.09 5.44
C LEU A 731 -12.87 21.02 5.23
N GLY A 732 -13.57 22.15 5.33
CA GLY A 732 -15.01 22.24 5.06
C GLY A 732 -15.37 21.78 3.65
N GLN A 733 -14.62 22.23 2.64
CA GLN A 733 -14.85 21.82 1.25
C GLN A 733 -14.56 20.33 1.01
N CYS A 734 -13.51 19.78 1.61
CA CYS A 734 -13.25 18.34 1.56
C CYS A 734 -14.42 17.55 2.16
N ARG A 735 -14.94 17.97 3.32
CA ARG A 735 -16.09 17.32 3.96
C ARG A 735 -17.34 17.40 3.09
N LYS A 736 -17.59 18.54 2.42
CA LYS A 736 -18.74 18.72 1.51
C LYS A 736 -18.75 17.69 0.41
N ILE A 737 -17.65 17.62 -0.31
CA ILE A 737 -17.46 16.67 -1.40
C ILE A 737 -17.54 15.21 -0.87
N ASN A 738 -16.95 14.93 0.29
CA ASN A 738 -16.99 13.59 0.89
C ASN A 738 -18.40 13.16 1.31
N ARG A 739 -19.25 14.07 1.82
CA ARG A 739 -20.65 13.78 2.13
C ARG A 739 -21.42 13.42 0.86
N GLU A 740 -21.20 14.15 -0.23
CA GLU A 740 -21.81 13.82 -1.52
C GLU A 740 -21.44 12.41 -1.99
N PHE A 741 -20.18 12.01 -1.82
CA PHE A 741 -19.75 10.63 -2.11
C PHE A 741 -20.46 9.60 -1.24
N ALA A 742 -20.57 9.82 0.07
CA ALA A 742 -21.25 8.92 0.98
C ALA A 742 -22.76 8.79 0.65
N LEU A 743 -23.40 9.90 0.27
CA LEU A 743 -24.79 9.92 -0.19
C LEU A 743 -24.97 9.16 -1.52
N ALA A 744 -24.04 9.30 -2.45
CA ALA A 744 -24.06 8.54 -3.71
C ALA A 744 -23.85 7.03 -3.48
N GLU A 745 -22.92 6.65 -2.60
CA GLU A 745 -22.68 5.25 -2.23
C GLU A 745 -23.90 4.60 -1.56
N SER A 746 -24.53 5.29 -0.60
CA SER A 746 -25.73 4.78 0.08
C SER A 746 -26.94 4.61 -0.84
N LYS A 747 -27.14 5.54 -1.79
CA LYS A 747 -28.15 5.40 -2.85
C LYS A 747 -27.86 4.20 -3.75
N SER A 748 -26.61 4.02 -4.18
CA SER A 748 -26.20 2.87 -5.02
C SER A 748 -26.35 1.53 -4.29
N ALA A 749 -25.96 1.48 -3.01
CA ALA A 749 -26.12 0.29 -2.16
C ALA A 749 -27.61 -0.05 -1.94
N SER A 750 -28.45 0.96 -1.72
CA SER A 750 -29.90 0.79 -1.60
C SER A 750 -30.53 0.30 -2.90
N ALA A 751 -30.13 0.86 -4.05
CA ALA A 751 -30.57 0.40 -5.36
C ALA A 751 -30.14 -1.05 -5.64
N LYS A 752 -28.90 -1.44 -5.31
CA LYS A 752 -28.42 -2.83 -5.40
C LYS A 752 -29.16 -3.77 -4.46
N LYS A 753 -29.51 -3.32 -3.26
CA LYS A 753 -30.26 -4.13 -2.29
C LYS A 753 -31.72 -4.32 -2.73
N ILE A 754 -32.33 -3.28 -3.28
CA ILE A 754 -33.67 -3.33 -3.89
C ILE A 754 -33.65 -4.22 -5.14
N SER A 755 -32.62 -4.13 -5.99
CA SER A 755 -32.50 -4.97 -7.18
C SER A 755 -32.23 -6.45 -6.84
N GLN A 756 -31.44 -6.71 -5.79
CA GLN A 756 -31.24 -8.06 -5.24
C GLN A 756 -32.50 -8.62 -4.58
N GLN A 757 -33.31 -7.79 -3.92
CA GLN A 757 -34.60 -8.19 -3.35
C GLN A 757 -35.70 -8.34 -4.42
N ALA A 758 -35.58 -7.65 -5.55
CA ALA A 758 -36.52 -7.69 -6.68
C ALA A 758 -36.14 -8.73 -7.77
N GLY A 759 -35.06 -9.50 -7.60
CA GLY A 759 -34.62 -10.49 -8.60
C GLY A 759 -34.13 -9.88 -9.92
N THR A 760 -33.78 -8.60 -9.93
CA THR A 760 -33.33 -7.83 -11.10
C THR A 760 -31.87 -7.41 -10.96
N ALA A 761 -30.96 -8.37 -10.94
CA ALA A 761 -29.56 -8.16 -11.35
C ALA A 761 -29.28 -9.14 -12.47
#